data_AF-A0A1Z5LB61-F1
#
_entry.id   AF-A0A1Z5LB61-F1
#
_cell.length_a   1.000
_cell.length_b   1.000
_cell.length_c   1.000
_cell.angle_alpha   90.00
_cell.angle_beta   90.00
_cell.angle_gamma   90.00
#
_symmetry.space_group_name_H-M   'P 1'
#
loop_
_entity.id
_entity.type
_entity.pdbx_description
1 polymer ?
#
loop_
_entity_poly.entity_id
_entity_poly.type
_entity_poly.pdbx_seq_one_letter_code
_entity_poly.pdbx_strand_id
1 'polypeptide(L)'
;MEMNDETICQLFDTLDCDHDGKISFEEFVQGMCQHSGSALSVAPLPLAQEMASVEGLVPQRVSASNHRQFGHCEPFHNLPSSFKETSAAGKVEQAVTAPVGPSWESGIFSSIDPDNTGYADGQCVISLWESLGLSGGCTMLKELGFNPNVKVNLLDLTSQLEEEFMSRGNAVFALASYQHELQHLRTNFEQAREERDRLRLSLSEANARATLLAQEVDEHHAKLEKASESKLVNMEKKHQEQLREAFEELQREREVSSSQLNKLRQQGQQEAAALRNEEGKLRLQLDALQKENQRLESELQDLSEKYQELRLLGESQQKELESVVHLNKRIADLESGQAILKDEQCQKIISELEASRKQNKEIQDNNDELSLELETLRQQLATSGRHGKRHRRSGSWLAEYSRPAAQGGGVKRRGSDGSSSEESDDDARVAEKIRKRGAIMLSSLEGTAFLENVSLNDSQREALERISAAYERTLREVEDSYRIKVAQLESQLHTQLSSQLSQPEVDSMDAAQSFITKLQDELDLKNVLIERLRGDVTTLQSHLTEQREQLEAQLKIKDEEIATTNKCFGQEIEKMKEESDVKQCVGCRQKDGEKEISQQKVRSEFERELHMNLEKHLTMAGHEQRARKPDALASELTQDICTLFWSVSRGGGDASAATFRERLAGMVAKALATIETHLESLHLQEQERLKLSLQEEQGRRLKQEHTIENLEAELQQKQGLSRLNEERSSHFQAAQEADRPRRTDVLLRDLYVENARLLRSLQVSEEERRSAEQHITRLHYKCKVLSQLLADVTRAAMNDPRTACA
;
A
#
# COMPACT_ATOMS: atom_id res chain seq x y z
N MET A 1 22.42 -68.29 31.42
CA MET A 1 22.67 -67.07 32.21
C MET A 1 21.64 -66.08 31.74
N GLU A 2 20.51 -66.05 32.43
CA GLU A 2 19.38 -65.20 32.05
C GLU A 2 19.67 -63.78 32.53
N MET A 3 19.41 -62.80 31.66
CA MET A 3 19.65 -61.38 31.91
C MET A 3 18.33 -60.77 32.36
N ASN A 4 18.32 -60.05 33.49
CA ASN A 4 17.08 -59.54 34.07
C ASN A 4 16.42 -58.52 33.14
N ASP A 5 15.09 -58.51 33.05
CA ASP A 5 14.34 -57.57 32.22
C ASP A 5 14.71 -56.11 32.49
N GLU A 6 14.92 -55.73 33.76
CA GLU A 6 15.40 -54.39 34.14
C GLU A 6 16.73 -54.01 33.48
N THR A 7 17.65 -54.98 33.34
CA THR A 7 18.95 -54.76 32.67
C THR A 7 18.83 -54.77 31.15
N ILE A 8 17.82 -55.43 30.58
CA ILE A 8 17.52 -55.39 29.14
C ILE A 8 16.85 -54.06 28.78
N CYS A 9 15.88 -53.58 29.58
CA CYS A 9 15.28 -52.26 29.42
C CYS A 9 16.34 -51.16 29.55
N GLN A 10 17.19 -51.19 30.57
CA GLN A 10 18.29 -50.22 30.70
C GLN A 10 19.26 -50.23 29.51
N LEU A 11 19.53 -51.39 28.91
CA LEU A 11 20.35 -51.46 27.70
C LEU A 11 19.60 -50.93 26.47
N PHE A 12 18.28 -51.13 26.39
CA PHE A 12 17.43 -50.60 25.33
C PHE A 12 17.32 -49.07 25.42
N ASP A 13 16.97 -48.54 26.60
CA ASP A 13 16.84 -47.10 26.90
C ASP A 13 18.17 -46.31 26.72
N THR A 14 19.32 -46.99 26.67
CA THR A 14 20.64 -46.40 26.36
C THR A 14 21.09 -46.55 24.91
N LEU A 15 20.35 -47.31 24.10
CA LEU A 15 20.59 -47.47 22.65
C LEU A 15 19.53 -46.73 21.84
N ASP A 16 18.28 -46.72 22.30
CA ASP A 16 17.16 -45.95 21.75
C ASP A 16 17.30 -44.49 22.22
N CYS A 17 18.06 -43.69 21.45
CA CYS A 17 18.53 -42.37 21.85
C CYS A 17 17.51 -41.25 21.55
N ASP A 18 16.58 -41.47 20.62
CA ASP A 18 15.44 -40.56 20.37
C ASP A 18 14.14 -40.98 21.09
N HIS A 19 14.12 -42.18 21.69
CA HIS A 19 13.01 -42.76 22.45
C HIS A 19 11.75 -43.08 21.60
N ASP A 20 11.94 -43.44 20.33
CA ASP A 20 10.91 -43.93 19.39
C ASP A 20 10.35 -45.34 19.77
N GLY A 21 11.11 -46.13 20.53
CA GLY A 21 10.82 -47.52 20.84
C GLY A 21 11.49 -48.54 19.90
N LYS A 22 12.42 -48.12 19.02
CA LYS A 22 13.14 -48.97 18.07
C LYS A 22 14.56 -48.45 17.78
N ILE A 23 15.56 -49.06 18.42
CA ILE A 23 16.99 -48.82 18.13
C ILE A 23 17.25 -48.93 16.62
N SER A 24 17.66 -47.83 15.98
CA SER A 24 18.07 -47.80 14.58
C SER A 24 19.49 -48.36 14.38
N PHE A 25 19.88 -48.65 13.14
CA PHE A 25 21.22 -49.16 12.84
C PHE A 25 22.33 -48.16 13.21
N GLU A 26 22.07 -46.86 13.02
CA GLU A 26 23.02 -45.79 13.34
C GLU A 26 23.26 -45.69 14.85
N GLU A 27 22.19 -45.72 15.64
CA GLU A 27 22.25 -45.71 17.11
C GLU A 27 22.90 -46.98 17.68
N PHE A 28 22.58 -48.15 17.11
CA PHE A 28 23.20 -49.42 17.51
C PHE A 28 24.73 -49.38 17.33
N VAL A 29 25.20 -48.81 16.21
CA VAL A 29 26.63 -48.61 15.95
C VAL A 29 27.22 -47.59 16.94
N GLN A 30 26.57 -46.44 17.15
CA GLN A 30 27.07 -45.43 18.10
C GLN A 30 27.15 -45.95 19.54
N GLY A 31 26.15 -46.68 20.01
CA GLY A 31 26.12 -47.25 21.37
C GLY A 31 27.19 -48.31 21.61
N MET A 32 27.43 -49.20 20.63
CA MET A 32 28.56 -50.15 20.69
C MET A 32 29.90 -49.43 20.78
N CYS A 33 30.12 -48.40 19.95
CA CYS A 33 31.37 -47.64 19.97
C CYS A 33 31.57 -46.90 21.30
N GLN A 34 30.53 -46.30 21.88
CA GLN A 34 30.62 -45.56 23.15
C GLN A 34 30.95 -46.46 24.35
N HIS A 35 30.39 -47.69 24.42
CA HIS A 35 30.62 -48.58 25.56
C HIS A 35 31.82 -49.54 25.43
N SER A 36 32.45 -49.65 24.26
CA SER A 36 33.67 -50.45 24.06
C SER A 36 34.92 -49.98 24.84
N GLY A 37 34.88 -48.81 25.49
CA GLY A 37 36.05 -48.13 26.07
C GLY A 37 36.71 -48.77 27.31
N SER A 38 36.35 -49.98 27.75
CA SER A 38 36.90 -50.60 28.97
C SER A 38 36.89 -52.14 29.01
N ALA A 39 37.37 -52.82 27.96
CA ALA A 39 37.89 -54.19 28.09
C ALA A 39 38.98 -54.53 27.05
N LEU A 40 40.17 -54.91 27.54
CA LEU A 40 41.21 -55.74 26.91
C LEU A 40 41.54 -55.58 25.40
N SER A 41 42.77 -55.13 25.14
CA SER A 41 43.38 -55.15 23.80
C SER A 41 43.59 -56.59 23.27
N VAL A 42 42.97 -56.90 22.13
CA VAL A 42 43.36 -57.96 21.19
C VAL A 42 43.14 -57.42 19.77
N ALA A 43 44.12 -57.53 18.88
CA ALA A 43 44.04 -57.02 17.51
C ALA A 43 43.55 -58.09 16.52
N PRO A 44 42.61 -57.76 15.61
CA PRO A 44 42.31 -58.55 14.41
C PRO A 44 43.07 -58.05 13.16
N LEU A 45 43.23 -58.94 12.18
CA LEU A 45 43.85 -58.67 10.86
C LEU A 45 42.84 -58.07 9.85
N PRO A 46 43.31 -57.36 8.81
CA PRO A 46 42.45 -56.84 7.74
C PRO A 46 42.18 -57.91 6.66
N LEU A 47 40.91 -58.21 6.37
CA LEU A 47 40.50 -58.97 5.18
C LEU A 47 39.02 -58.70 4.84
N ALA A 48 38.75 -58.44 3.55
CA ALA A 48 37.42 -58.31 2.92
C ALA A 48 36.50 -57.16 3.43
N GLN A 49 35.59 -56.60 2.62
CA GLN A 49 35.52 -56.43 1.15
C GLN A 49 34.54 -55.27 0.84
N GLU A 50 34.50 -54.84 -0.42
CA GLU A 50 33.56 -53.89 -1.03
C GLU A 50 32.11 -53.97 -0.51
N MET A 51 31.48 -52.82 -0.25
CA MET A 51 30.48 -52.20 -1.16
C MET A 51 29.88 -50.92 -0.56
N ALA A 52 29.04 -50.23 -1.34
CA ALA A 52 28.22 -49.07 -1.00
C ALA A 52 28.98 -47.76 -0.66
N SER A 53 29.17 -46.93 -1.69
CA SER A 53 29.24 -45.48 -1.57
C SER A 53 28.60 -44.87 -2.81
N VAL A 54 27.30 -44.56 -2.70
CA VAL A 54 26.45 -43.96 -3.75
C VAL A 54 25.75 -42.78 -3.11
N GLU A 55 25.78 -41.64 -3.82
CA GLU A 55 25.14 -40.36 -3.47
C GLU A 55 25.67 -39.66 -2.19
N GLY A 56 25.75 -38.32 -2.15
CA GLY A 56 25.53 -37.38 -3.24
C GLY A 56 26.12 -35.99 -2.98
N LEU A 57 26.79 -35.42 -3.99
CA LEU A 57 27.21 -34.02 -4.01
C LEU A 57 26.19 -33.20 -4.78
N VAL A 58 25.59 -32.21 -4.13
CA VAL A 58 24.68 -31.23 -4.78
C VAL A 58 25.52 -30.05 -5.31
N PRO A 59 25.30 -29.55 -6.55
CA PRO A 59 26.17 -28.55 -7.16
C PRO A 59 25.75 -27.11 -6.80
N GLN A 60 26.72 -26.24 -6.50
CA GLN A 60 26.45 -24.80 -6.36
C GLN A 60 26.76 -24.05 -7.67
N ARG A 61 25.73 -23.37 -8.21
CA ARG A 61 25.78 -22.70 -9.52
C ARG A 61 26.42 -21.31 -9.43
N VAL A 62 27.09 -20.87 -10.50
CA VAL A 62 27.76 -19.57 -10.58
C VAL A 62 26.77 -18.44 -10.90
N SER A 63 26.90 -17.30 -10.21
CA SER A 63 26.26 -16.03 -10.56
C SER A 63 27.31 -15.01 -11.00
N ALA A 64 27.12 -14.36 -12.15
CA ALA A 64 28.13 -13.48 -12.76
C ALA A 64 27.56 -12.14 -13.25
N SER A 65 27.99 -11.04 -12.63
CA SER A 65 27.95 -9.66 -13.16
C SER A 65 28.46 -8.67 -12.10
N ASN A 66 29.14 -7.56 -12.43
CA ASN A 66 29.88 -7.19 -13.65
C ASN A 66 30.64 -5.89 -13.32
N HIS A 67 31.96 -5.78 -13.53
CA HIS A 67 32.58 -4.52 -14.00
C HIS A 67 34.04 -4.68 -14.47
N ARG A 68 34.28 -4.02 -15.60
CA ARG A 68 35.51 -3.70 -16.36
C ARG A 68 36.66 -3.13 -15.48
N GLN A 69 37.95 -3.08 -15.90
CA GLN A 69 38.48 -3.02 -17.27
C GLN A 69 40.02 -3.32 -17.39
N PHE A 70 40.45 -3.70 -18.61
CA PHE A 70 41.83 -3.64 -19.19
C PHE A 70 43.01 -4.44 -18.57
N GLY A 71 43.63 -5.28 -19.40
CA GLY A 71 44.96 -5.90 -19.20
C GLY A 71 45.26 -6.93 -20.30
N HIS A 72 46.40 -6.83 -21.00
CA HIS A 72 46.68 -7.62 -22.21
C HIS A 72 47.14 -9.07 -21.99
N CYS A 73 46.95 -9.87 -23.04
CA CYS A 73 47.46 -11.22 -23.32
C CYS A 73 48.90 -11.51 -22.84
N GLU A 74 49.11 -12.65 -22.16
CA GLU A 74 49.72 -13.89 -22.72
C GLU A 74 49.83 -14.99 -21.63
N PRO A 75 49.95 -16.29 -21.99
CA PRO A 75 49.93 -17.39 -21.01
C PRO A 75 51.32 -17.71 -20.45
N PHE A 76 51.49 -17.60 -19.13
CA PHE A 76 52.73 -18.02 -18.46
C PHE A 76 52.81 -19.54 -18.26
N HIS A 77 53.28 -20.24 -19.29
CA HIS A 77 54.08 -21.44 -19.08
C HIS A 77 55.39 -21.04 -18.38
N ASN A 78 55.67 -21.62 -17.21
CA ASN A 78 57.01 -21.61 -16.60
C ASN A 78 57.19 -22.76 -15.60
N LEU A 79 56.99 -24.00 -16.07
CA LEU A 79 57.70 -25.15 -15.52
C LEU A 79 59.08 -25.20 -16.18
N PRO A 80 60.20 -25.20 -15.43
CA PRO A 80 61.54 -25.33 -16.02
C PRO A 80 61.71 -26.60 -16.86
N SER A 81 62.55 -26.51 -17.88
CA SER A 81 62.57 -27.43 -19.00
C SER A 81 63.37 -28.73 -18.80
N SER A 82 63.23 -29.61 -19.79
CA SER A 82 64.16 -30.69 -20.14
C SER A 82 64.11 -32.00 -19.33
N PHE A 83 63.24 -32.90 -19.76
CA PHE A 83 63.69 -34.29 -19.97
C PHE A 83 63.06 -34.92 -21.22
N LYS A 84 63.89 -35.27 -22.21
CA LYS A 84 63.53 -36.23 -23.25
C LYS A 84 64.79 -36.98 -23.72
N GLU A 85 64.73 -38.31 -23.60
CA GLU A 85 65.51 -39.30 -24.37
C GLU A 85 67.04 -39.18 -24.38
N THR A 86 67.69 -39.69 -23.32
CA THR A 86 68.89 -40.54 -23.49
C THR A 86 68.79 -41.81 -22.64
N SER A 87 69.21 -42.94 -23.22
CA SER A 87 69.21 -44.27 -22.59
C SER A 87 70.36 -44.41 -21.58
N ALA A 88 70.04 -44.76 -20.33
CA ALA A 88 70.95 -45.45 -19.41
C ALA A 88 70.14 -46.12 -18.26
N ALA A 89 70.68 -47.20 -17.68
CA ALA A 89 70.07 -47.89 -16.54
C ALA A 89 70.34 -47.14 -15.22
N GLY A 90 69.34 -47.08 -14.33
CA GLY A 90 69.50 -46.53 -12.98
C GLY A 90 68.19 -46.51 -12.18
N LYS A 91 68.21 -47.12 -10.99
CA LYS A 91 67.12 -47.18 -10.00
C LYS A 91 66.35 -45.85 -9.82
N VAL A 92 65.02 -45.89 -9.77
CA VAL A 92 64.20 -45.74 -8.54
C VAL A 92 62.81 -46.35 -8.78
N GLU A 93 62.37 -47.27 -7.93
CA GLU A 93 60.96 -47.41 -7.54
C GLU A 93 60.88 -47.11 -6.03
N GLN A 94 59.92 -46.29 -5.61
CA GLN A 94 59.68 -46.05 -4.18
C GLN A 94 58.22 -45.64 -3.91
N ALA A 95 57.31 -46.56 -4.17
CA ALA A 95 55.89 -46.46 -3.81
C ALA A 95 55.36 -47.82 -3.36
N VAL A 96 55.13 -47.96 -2.04
CA VAL A 96 54.38 -49.05 -1.35
C VAL A 96 54.48 -50.45 -1.99
N THR A 97 55.70 -50.95 -2.15
CA THR A 97 55.94 -52.40 -2.02
C THR A 97 56.45 -52.64 -0.61
N ALA A 98 55.69 -53.38 0.21
CA ALA A 98 56.30 -54.07 1.34
C ALA A 98 57.40 -54.98 0.77
N PRO A 99 58.66 -54.90 1.23
CA PRO A 99 59.74 -55.68 0.66
C PRO A 99 59.64 -57.13 1.14
N VAL A 100 58.72 -57.89 0.55
CA VAL A 100 58.87 -59.33 0.36
C VAL A 100 59.98 -59.52 -0.68
N GLY A 101 61.21 -59.14 -0.30
CA GLY A 101 62.38 -59.74 -0.90
C GLY A 101 62.34 -61.24 -0.59
N PRO A 102 62.88 -62.09 -1.47
CA PRO A 102 63.00 -63.51 -1.17
C PRO A 102 64.00 -63.67 -0.02
N SER A 103 63.51 -63.68 1.22
CA SER A 103 64.31 -63.97 2.39
C SER A 103 64.50 -65.47 2.45
N TRP A 104 65.64 -65.93 1.96
CA TRP A 104 66.01 -67.34 1.80
C TRP A 104 66.36 -68.01 3.15
N GLU A 105 65.64 -67.65 4.21
CA GLU A 105 65.76 -68.19 5.57
C GLU A 105 65.42 -69.69 5.63
N SER A 106 64.71 -70.20 4.63
CA SER A 106 64.42 -71.63 4.43
C SER A 106 65.46 -72.38 3.60
N GLY A 107 66.57 -71.74 3.18
CA GLY A 107 67.60 -72.37 2.35
C GLY A 107 67.05 -72.97 1.04
N ILE A 108 67.40 -74.23 0.75
CA ILE A 108 66.86 -74.98 -0.42
C ILE A 108 65.58 -75.78 -0.12
N PHE A 109 64.79 -75.30 0.84
CA PHE A 109 63.67 -76.05 1.42
C PHE A 109 62.39 -75.21 1.56
N SER A 110 62.18 -74.16 0.75
CA SER A 110 60.98 -73.31 0.85
C SER A 110 59.67 -74.08 0.67
N SER A 111 59.72 -75.19 -0.09
CA SER A 111 58.56 -76.10 -0.27
C SER A 111 58.08 -76.84 0.98
N ILE A 112 58.87 -76.89 2.06
CA ILE A 112 58.49 -77.49 3.35
C ILE A 112 58.41 -76.47 4.50
N ASP A 113 58.57 -75.19 4.20
CA ASP A 113 58.47 -74.05 5.13
C ASP A 113 57.79 -72.85 4.44
N PRO A 114 56.50 -72.97 4.06
CA PRO A 114 55.78 -71.93 3.31
C PRO A 114 55.55 -70.66 4.13
N ASP A 115 55.60 -70.76 5.47
CA ASP A 115 55.53 -69.64 6.41
C ASP A 115 56.90 -68.93 6.58
N ASN A 116 57.95 -69.44 5.93
CA ASN A 116 59.33 -68.95 5.95
C ASN A 116 59.88 -68.74 7.38
N THR A 117 59.73 -69.77 8.21
CA THR A 117 60.14 -69.76 9.63
C THR A 117 61.62 -70.08 9.85
N GLY A 118 62.31 -70.64 8.86
CA GLY A 118 63.65 -71.20 8.91
C GLY A 118 63.72 -72.63 9.49
N TYR A 119 62.59 -73.24 9.87
CA TYR A 119 62.57 -74.52 10.60
C TYR A 119 61.44 -75.48 10.20
N ALA A 120 61.75 -76.47 9.34
CA ALA A 120 60.89 -77.63 9.13
C ALA A 120 61.10 -78.71 10.21
N ASP A 121 60.14 -79.63 10.35
CA ASP A 121 60.35 -80.86 11.11
C ASP A 121 61.29 -81.82 10.35
N GLY A 122 62.13 -82.57 11.06
CA GLY A 122 63.05 -83.55 10.46
C GLY A 122 62.32 -84.61 9.64
N GLN A 123 61.09 -84.98 10.03
CA GLN A 123 60.25 -85.89 9.27
C GLN A 123 59.73 -85.27 7.95
N CYS A 124 59.58 -83.95 7.85
CA CYS A 124 59.24 -83.26 6.59
C CYS A 124 60.40 -83.29 5.60
N VAL A 125 61.64 -83.09 6.08
CA VAL A 125 62.87 -83.23 5.26
C VAL A 125 63.00 -84.66 4.71
N ILE A 126 62.77 -85.66 5.55
CA ILE A 126 62.80 -87.08 5.14
C ILE A 126 61.70 -87.38 4.13
N SER A 127 60.46 -86.93 4.37
CA SER A 127 59.31 -87.08 3.46
C SER A 127 59.59 -86.45 2.09
N LEU A 128 60.22 -85.26 2.05
CA LEU A 128 60.64 -84.61 0.82
C LEU A 128 61.64 -85.48 0.05
N TRP A 129 62.72 -85.94 0.69
CA TRP A 129 63.71 -86.79 0.03
C TRP A 129 63.14 -88.13 -0.43
N GLU A 130 62.22 -88.74 0.32
CA GLU A 130 61.50 -89.95 -0.09
C GLU A 130 60.58 -89.67 -1.29
N SER A 131 59.92 -88.51 -1.35
CA SER A 131 59.12 -88.09 -2.52
C SER A 131 59.95 -87.87 -3.79
N LEU A 132 61.23 -87.49 -3.63
CA LEU A 132 62.22 -87.40 -4.71
C LEU A 132 62.85 -88.76 -5.07
N GLY A 133 62.38 -89.86 -4.47
CA GLY A 133 62.84 -91.23 -4.71
C GLY A 133 64.11 -91.63 -3.98
N LEU A 134 64.58 -90.84 -3.01
CA LEU A 134 65.83 -91.08 -2.29
C LEU A 134 65.60 -91.87 -0.99
N SER A 135 65.71 -93.20 -1.08
CA SER A 135 65.73 -94.07 0.09
C SER A 135 66.96 -93.80 0.95
N GLY A 136 66.76 -93.52 2.25
CA GLY A 136 67.86 -93.27 3.20
C GLY A 136 67.90 -91.87 3.81
N GLY A 137 66.85 -91.03 3.64
CA GLY A 137 66.81 -89.70 4.25
C GLY A 137 67.08 -89.69 5.77
N CYS A 138 66.57 -90.68 6.50
CA CYS A 138 66.77 -90.82 7.95
C CYS A 138 68.19 -91.28 8.38
N THR A 139 69.01 -91.79 7.46
CA THR A 139 70.46 -92.00 7.69
C THR A 139 71.25 -90.77 7.28
N MET A 140 70.98 -90.20 6.09
CA MET A 140 71.61 -88.97 5.61
C MET A 140 71.47 -87.81 6.61
N LEU A 141 70.27 -87.59 7.16
CA LEU A 141 70.03 -86.51 8.12
C LEU A 141 70.84 -86.66 9.42
N LYS A 142 71.16 -87.90 9.82
CA LYS A 142 72.02 -88.21 10.99
C LYS A 142 73.50 -88.13 10.67
N GLU A 143 73.89 -88.49 9.44
CA GLU A 143 75.27 -88.34 8.94
C GLU A 143 75.65 -86.85 8.87
N LEU A 144 74.70 -85.98 8.50
CA LEU A 144 74.78 -84.52 8.59
C LEU A 144 74.67 -83.95 10.04
N GLY A 145 74.59 -84.81 11.06
CA GLY A 145 74.56 -84.40 12.48
C GLY A 145 73.18 -83.95 13.03
N PHE A 146 72.11 -83.97 12.24
CA PHE A 146 70.77 -83.55 12.68
C PHE A 146 69.95 -84.70 13.29
N ASN A 147 68.99 -84.36 14.16
CA ASN A 147 68.07 -85.31 14.77
C ASN A 147 66.75 -85.34 13.98
N PRO A 148 66.32 -86.51 13.43
CA PRO A 148 65.09 -86.59 12.63
C PRO A 148 63.80 -86.35 13.40
N ASN A 149 63.84 -86.37 14.74
CA ASN A 149 62.65 -86.24 15.61
C ASN A 149 62.50 -84.81 16.19
N VAL A 150 63.18 -83.81 15.62
CA VAL A 150 63.23 -82.42 16.10
C VAL A 150 63.18 -81.49 14.88
N LYS A 151 62.69 -80.25 15.07
CA LYS A 151 62.83 -79.19 14.07
C LYS A 151 64.30 -78.97 13.69
N VAL A 152 64.56 -78.92 12.39
CA VAL A 152 65.88 -78.72 11.79
C VAL A 152 65.96 -77.29 11.25
N ASN A 153 67.05 -76.58 11.55
CA ASN A 153 67.33 -75.29 10.91
C ASN A 153 67.68 -75.54 9.44
N LEU A 154 66.89 -74.97 8.53
CA LEU A 154 67.00 -75.23 7.10
C LEU A 154 68.24 -74.57 6.47
N LEU A 155 68.73 -73.46 7.04
CA LEU A 155 70.01 -72.86 6.63
C LEU A 155 71.20 -73.74 6.99
N ASP A 156 71.26 -74.23 8.23
CA ASP A 156 72.33 -75.12 8.69
C ASP A 156 72.32 -76.44 7.89
N LEU A 157 71.13 -76.99 7.63
CA LEU A 157 70.94 -78.17 6.79
C LEU A 157 71.42 -77.94 5.36
N THR A 158 71.08 -76.79 4.76
CA THR A 158 71.55 -76.42 3.41
C THR A 158 73.08 -76.29 3.39
N SER A 159 73.67 -75.63 4.38
CA SER A 159 75.12 -75.47 4.53
C SER A 159 75.86 -76.81 4.65
N GLN A 160 75.34 -77.75 5.45
CA GLN A 160 75.92 -79.10 5.57
C GLN A 160 75.73 -79.96 4.30
N LEU A 161 74.65 -79.75 3.54
CA LEU A 161 74.48 -80.36 2.22
C LEU A 161 75.43 -79.77 1.17
N GLU A 162 75.79 -78.49 1.25
CA GLU A 162 76.84 -77.88 0.42
C GLU A 162 78.22 -78.44 0.73
N GLU A 163 78.54 -78.62 2.02
CA GLU A 163 79.81 -79.24 2.44
C GLU A 163 79.91 -80.71 1.95
N GLU A 164 78.85 -81.51 2.08
CA GLU A 164 78.80 -82.89 1.58
C GLU A 164 78.71 -83.02 0.04
N PHE A 165 78.15 -82.03 -0.64
CA PHE A 165 78.22 -81.93 -2.10
C PHE A 165 79.67 -81.73 -2.57
N MET A 166 80.45 -80.91 -1.84
CA MET A 166 81.84 -80.62 -2.14
C MET A 166 82.80 -81.74 -1.69
N SER A 167 82.49 -82.45 -0.60
CA SER A 167 83.28 -83.59 -0.08
C SER A 167 83.26 -84.83 -1.00
N ARG A 168 82.24 -84.91 -1.87
CA ARG A 168 81.87 -86.08 -2.70
C ARG A 168 81.31 -87.29 -1.94
N GLY A 169 80.90 -87.13 -0.67
CA GLY A 169 80.28 -88.20 0.10
C GLY A 169 78.89 -88.59 -0.45
N ASN A 170 77.90 -87.70 -0.30
CA ASN A 170 76.50 -87.99 -0.61
C ASN A 170 75.79 -86.95 -1.52
N ALA A 171 76.50 -86.44 -2.53
CA ALA A 171 76.07 -85.36 -3.43
C ALA A 171 74.68 -85.52 -4.12
N VAL A 172 74.10 -86.72 -4.17
CA VAL A 172 72.77 -86.99 -4.76
C VAL A 172 71.64 -86.30 -3.97
N PHE A 173 71.70 -86.33 -2.63
CA PHE A 173 70.68 -85.68 -1.78
C PHE A 173 70.68 -84.16 -1.95
N ALA A 174 71.87 -83.55 -1.99
CA ALA A 174 72.02 -82.13 -2.29
C ALA A 174 71.45 -81.80 -3.68
N LEU A 175 71.93 -82.47 -4.75
CA LEU A 175 71.48 -82.22 -6.13
C LEU A 175 69.96 -82.36 -6.31
N ALA A 176 69.34 -83.38 -5.73
CA ALA A 176 67.90 -83.55 -5.79
C ALA A 176 67.15 -82.42 -5.07
N SER A 177 67.67 -81.94 -3.93
CA SER A 177 67.11 -80.82 -3.18
C SER A 177 67.20 -79.51 -3.97
N TYR A 178 68.37 -79.17 -4.56
CA TYR A 178 68.50 -78.01 -5.45
C TYR A 178 67.60 -78.12 -6.69
N GLN A 179 67.49 -79.30 -7.31
CA GLN A 179 66.64 -79.49 -8.48
C GLN A 179 65.15 -79.32 -8.14
N HIS A 180 64.71 -79.87 -7.01
CA HIS A 180 63.35 -79.70 -6.49
C HIS A 180 63.06 -78.23 -6.17
N GLU A 181 63.95 -77.55 -5.45
CA GLU A 181 63.77 -76.16 -5.09
C GLU A 181 63.73 -75.24 -6.33
N LEU A 182 64.60 -75.47 -7.32
CA LEU A 182 64.56 -74.75 -8.60
C LEU A 182 63.24 -75.01 -9.36
N GLN A 183 62.66 -76.20 -9.26
CA GLN A 183 61.36 -76.51 -9.85
C GLN A 183 60.21 -75.85 -9.08
N HIS A 184 60.24 -75.87 -7.74
CA HIS A 184 59.26 -75.25 -6.85
C HIS A 184 59.24 -73.72 -7.00
N LEU A 185 60.39 -73.06 -6.90
CA LEU A 185 60.52 -71.62 -7.11
C LEU A 185 60.06 -71.21 -8.52
N ARG A 186 60.30 -72.06 -9.52
CA ARG A 186 59.80 -71.84 -10.89
C ARG A 186 58.27 -71.94 -10.95
N THR A 187 57.64 -72.98 -10.41
CA THR A 187 56.18 -73.11 -10.43
C THR A 187 55.50 -71.97 -9.69
N ASN A 188 56.07 -71.55 -8.55
CA ASN A 188 55.51 -70.47 -7.74
C ASN A 188 55.66 -69.11 -8.44
N PHE A 189 56.78 -68.89 -9.14
CA PHE A 189 56.96 -67.71 -10.00
C PHE A 189 56.00 -67.70 -11.20
N GLU A 190 55.77 -68.85 -11.84
CA GLU A 190 54.82 -68.97 -12.95
C GLU A 190 53.37 -68.73 -12.47
N GLN A 191 52.97 -69.27 -11.32
CA GLN A 191 51.66 -69.02 -10.68
C GLN A 191 51.49 -67.55 -10.27
N ALA A 192 52.42 -66.98 -9.49
CA ALA A 192 52.35 -65.58 -9.05
C ALA A 192 52.36 -64.60 -10.23
N ARG A 193 53.01 -64.97 -11.34
CA ARG A 193 52.93 -64.22 -12.60
C ARG A 193 51.52 -64.28 -13.21
N GLU A 194 50.92 -65.45 -13.32
CA GLU A 194 49.56 -65.62 -13.87
C GLU A 194 48.50 -64.91 -13.00
N GLU A 195 48.61 -65.00 -11.67
CA GLU A 195 47.75 -64.28 -10.74
C GLU A 195 47.91 -62.76 -10.89
N ARG A 196 49.15 -62.24 -10.91
CA ARG A 196 49.44 -60.82 -11.16
C ARG A 196 48.87 -60.34 -12.49
N ASP A 197 49.04 -61.11 -13.56
CA ASP A 197 48.58 -60.71 -14.90
C ASP A 197 47.04 -60.82 -15.01
N ARG A 198 46.40 -61.77 -14.32
CA ARG A 198 44.94 -61.84 -14.14
C ARG A 198 44.39 -60.68 -13.31
N LEU A 199 45.05 -60.29 -12.22
CA LEU A 199 44.69 -59.13 -11.39
C LEU A 199 44.85 -57.83 -12.17
N ARG A 200 45.89 -57.70 -12.99
CA ARG A 200 46.07 -56.56 -13.92
C ARG A 200 44.94 -56.47 -14.94
N LEU A 201 44.52 -57.58 -15.53
CA LEU A 201 43.35 -57.61 -16.43
C LEU A 201 42.07 -57.20 -15.68
N SER A 202 41.79 -57.80 -14.53
CA SER A 202 40.64 -57.48 -13.69
C SER A 202 40.59 -56.00 -13.27
N LEU A 203 41.75 -55.42 -12.89
CA LEU A 203 41.89 -54.00 -12.57
C LEU A 203 41.69 -53.11 -13.81
N SER A 204 42.19 -53.52 -14.98
CA SER A 204 41.98 -52.78 -16.23
C SER A 204 40.50 -52.78 -16.67
N GLU A 205 39.79 -53.90 -16.49
CA GLU A 205 38.34 -53.97 -16.72
C GLU A 205 37.55 -53.14 -15.71
N ALA A 206 37.91 -53.19 -14.42
CA ALA A 206 37.27 -52.36 -13.39
C ALA A 206 37.46 -50.86 -13.68
N ASN A 207 38.67 -50.44 -14.03
CA ASN A 207 38.97 -49.06 -14.43
C ASN A 207 38.23 -48.65 -15.71
N ALA A 208 38.09 -49.55 -16.69
CA ALA A 208 37.31 -49.27 -17.90
C ALA A 208 35.82 -49.10 -17.60
N ARG A 209 35.23 -49.95 -16.73
CA ARG A 209 33.85 -49.83 -16.27
C ARG A 209 33.64 -48.54 -15.47
N ALA A 210 34.55 -48.18 -14.57
CA ALA A 210 34.51 -46.92 -13.83
C ALA A 210 34.61 -45.70 -14.77
N THR A 211 35.41 -45.78 -15.83
CA THR A 211 35.51 -44.72 -16.86
C THR A 211 34.21 -44.56 -17.65
N LEU A 212 33.54 -45.68 -18.00
CA LEU A 212 32.24 -45.64 -18.67
C LEU A 212 31.15 -45.08 -17.74
N LEU A 213 31.10 -45.48 -16.48
CA LEU A 213 30.16 -44.94 -15.49
C LEU A 213 30.35 -43.42 -15.29
N ALA A 214 31.59 -42.94 -15.26
CA ALA A 214 31.88 -41.50 -15.22
C ALA A 214 31.33 -40.78 -16.47
N GLN A 215 31.53 -41.35 -17.66
CA GLN A 215 30.99 -40.80 -18.91
C GLN A 215 29.45 -40.82 -18.97
N GLU A 216 28.80 -41.87 -18.47
CA GLU A 216 27.35 -41.97 -18.37
C GLU A 216 26.76 -40.94 -17.39
N VAL A 217 27.45 -40.70 -16.27
CA VAL A 217 27.12 -39.65 -15.29
C VAL A 217 27.30 -38.26 -15.90
N ASP A 218 28.44 -37.96 -16.53
CA ASP A 218 28.69 -36.69 -17.23
C ASP A 218 27.65 -36.43 -18.33
N GLU A 219 27.33 -37.45 -19.14
CA GLU A 219 26.27 -37.36 -20.15
C GLU A 219 24.89 -37.09 -19.51
N HIS A 220 24.57 -37.72 -18.38
CA HIS A 220 23.31 -37.49 -17.68
C HIS A 220 23.23 -36.07 -17.10
N HIS A 221 24.31 -35.57 -16.48
CA HIS A 221 24.39 -34.19 -16.00
C HIS A 221 24.26 -33.19 -17.16
N ALA A 222 24.94 -33.40 -18.29
CA ALA A 222 24.83 -32.53 -19.46
C ALA A 222 23.40 -32.52 -20.07
N LYS A 223 22.71 -33.67 -20.08
CA LYS A 223 21.30 -33.77 -20.50
C LYS A 223 20.37 -33.04 -19.52
N LEU A 224 20.58 -33.21 -18.21
CA LEU A 224 19.79 -32.58 -17.15
C LEU A 224 19.98 -31.06 -17.13
N GLU A 225 21.23 -30.57 -17.22
CA GLU A 225 21.53 -29.14 -17.27
C GLU A 225 20.87 -28.50 -18.49
N LYS A 226 21.09 -29.03 -19.70
CA LYS A 226 20.47 -28.54 -20.94
C LYS A 226 18.94 -28.55 -20.88
N ALA A 227 18.33 -29.56 -20.24
CA ALA A 227 16.89 -29.59 -19.99
C ALA A 227 16.47 -28.45 -19.05
N SER A 228 17.19 -28.24 -17.94
CA SER A 228 16.93 -27.16 -16.98
C SER A 228 17.09 -25.76 -17.59
N GLU A 229 18.12 -25.53 -18.42
CA GLU A 229 18.34 -24.30 -19.16
C GLU A 229 17.21 -24.04 -20.15
N SER A 230 16.82 -25.06 -20.93
CA SER A 230 15.69 -24.93 -21.86
C SER A 230 14.38 -24.62 -21.15
N LYS A 231 14.16 -25.16 -19.93
CA LYS A 231 13.00 -24.82 -19.09
C LYS A 231 13.08 -23.38 -18.59
N LEU A 232 14.25 -22.93 -18.13
CA LEU A 232 14.49 -21.57 -17.66
C LEU A 232 14.25 -20.54 -18.78
N VAL A 233 14.88 -20.72 -19.94
CA VAL A 233 14.72 -19.84 -21.12
C VAL A 233 13.27 -19.82 -21.61
N ASN A 234 12.55 -20.96 -21.59
CA ASN A 234 11.13 -20.98 -21.94
C ASN A 234 10.23 -20.27 -20.91
N MET A 235 10.57 -20.28 -19.62
CA MET A 235 9.85 -19.51 -18.60
C MET A 235 10.18 -18.02 -18.69
N GLU A 236 11.46 -17.66 -18.85
CA GLU A 236 11.88 -16.28 -19.06
C GLU A 236 11.19 -15.67 -20.29
N LYS A 237 11.18 -16.40 -21.42
CA LYS A 237 10.47 -15.98 -22.63
C LYS A 237 8.98 -15.75 -22.38
N LYS A 238 8.30 -16.66 -21.67
CA LYS A 238 6.88 -16.49 -21.29
C LYS A 238 6.66 -15.24 -20.42
N HIS A 239 7.54 -14.97 -19.47
CA HIS A 239 7.44 -13.77 -18.64
C HIS A 239 7.74 -12.49 -19.43
N GLN A 240 8.70 -12.52 -20.36
CA GLN A 240 8.93 -11.42 -21.31
C GLN A 240 7.73 -11.21 -22.27
N GLU A 241 7.02 -12.29 -22.64
CA GLU A 241 5.78 -12.23 -23.42
C GLU A 241 4.62 -11.63 -22.61
N GLN A 242 4.36 -12.13 -21.41
CA GLN A 242 3.36 -11.59 -20.46
C GLN A 242 3.59 -10.11 -20.13
N LEU A 243 4.85 -9.70 -19.88
CA LEU A 243 5.20 -8.31 -19.64
C LEU A 243 4.93 -7.44 -20.88
N ARG A 244 5.23 -7.93 -22.08
CA ARG A 244 4.95 -7.21 -23.34
C ARG A 244 3.46 -7.05 -23.57
N GLU A 245 2.69 -8.11 -23.37
CA GLU A 245 1.23 -8.10 -23.47
C GLU A 245 0.63 -7.07 -22.49
N ALA A 246 1.05 -7.08 -21.23
CA ALA A 246 0.64 -6.10 -20.22
C ALA A 246 1.06 -4.66 -20.57
N PHE A 247 2.27 -4.43 -21.11
CA PHE A 247 2.68 -3.11 -21.58
C PHE A 247 1.86 -2.62 -22.78
N GLU A 248 1.53 -3.50 -23.72
CA GLU A 248 0.67 -3.17 -24.86
C GLU A 248 -0.79 -2.93 -24.41
N GLU A 249 -1.31 -3.66 -23.43
CA GLU A 249 -2.63 -3.41 -22.83
C GLU A 249 -2.67 -2.05 -22.12
N LEU A 250 -1.70 -1.75 -21.25
CA LEU A 250 -1.59 -0.44 -20.61
C LEU A 250 -1.43 0.70 -21.65
N GLN A 251 -0.74 0.46 -22.77
CA GLN A 251 -0.68 1.42 -23.87
C GLN A 251 -2.04 1.60 -24.55
N ARG A 252 -2.76 0.50 -24.85
CA ARG A 252 -4.12 0.55 -25.42
C ARG A 252 -5.10 1.28 -24.50
N GLU A 253 -5.10 0.99 -23.19
CA GLU A 253 -5.92 1.70 -22.20
C GLU A 253 -5.59 3.20 -22.16
N ARG A 254 -4.30 3.55 -22.15
CA ARG A 254 -3.84 4.94 -22.18
C ARG A 254 -4.24 5.67 -23.47
N GLU A 255 -4.18 5.01 -24.62
CA GLU A 255 -4.61 5.56 -25.91
C GLU A 255 -6.14 5.72 -25.98
N VAL A 256 -6.91 4.72 -25.50
CA VAL A 256 -8.37 4.78 -25.40
C VAL A 256 -8.80 5.90 -24.46
N SER A 257 -8.24 5.96 -23.25
CA SER A 257 -8.49 7.01 -22.25
C SER A 257 -8.13 8.41 -22.78
N SER A 258 -6.97 8.55 -23.44
CA SER A 258 -6.59 9.80 -24.12
C SER A 258 -7.60 10.17 -25.22
N SER A 259 -8.06 9.20 -26.03
CA SER A 259 -9.08 9.45 -27.05
C SER A 259 -10.43 9.88 -26.48
N GLN A 260 -10.83 9.34 -25.32
CA GLN A 260 -12.06 9.69 -24.61
C GLN A 260 -11.95 11.10 -24.01
N LEU A 261 -10.85 11.41 -23.31
CA LEU A 261 -10.56 12.75 -22.79
C LEU A 261 -10.50 13.79 -23.92
N ASN A 262 -9.92 13.44 -25.06
CA ASN A 262 -9.90 14.30 -26.25
C ASN A 262 -11.31 14.56 -26.81
N LYS A 263 -12.18 13.54 -26.88
CA LYS A 263 -13.59 13.69 -27.30
C LYS A 263 -14.38 14.57 -26.34
N LEU A 264 -14.31 14.32 -25.04
CA LEU A 264 -14.98 15.13 -24.00
C LEU A 264 -14.49 16.59 -24.03
N ARG A 265 -13.18 16.80 -24.18
CA ARG A 265 -12.58 18.13 -24.34
C ARG A 265 -13.07 18.84 -25.60
N GLN A 266 -13.23 18.12 -26.71
CA GLN A 266 -13.76 18.68 -27.96
C GLN A 266 -15.26 19.02 -27.85
N GLN A 267 -16.06 18.17 -27.19
CA GLN A 267 -17.47 18.41 -26.92
C GLN A 267 -17.65 19.65 -26.03
N GLY A 268 -16.95 19.75 -24.90
CA GLY A 268 -16.99 20.94 -24.04
C GLY A 268 -16.51 22.22 -24.74
N GLN A 269 -15.56 22.13 -25.69
CA GLN A 269 -15.17 23.26 -26.54
C GLN A 269 -16.26 23.66 -27.54
N GLN A 270 -16.99 22.70 -28.12
CA GLN A 270 -18.12 22.95 -29.02
C GLN A 270 -19.31 23.56 -28.27
N GLU A 271 -19.65 23.04 -27.09
CA GLU A 271 -20.69 23.59 -26.21
C GLU A 271 -20.34 25.01 -25.74
N ALA A 272 -19.10 25.25 -25.30
CA ALA A 272 -18.65 26.59 -24.92
C ALA A 272 -18.66 27.58 -26.11
N ALA A 273 -18.43 27.12 -27.33
CA ALA A 273 -18.57 27.94 -28.54
C ALA A 273 -20.04 28.21 -28.88
N ALA A 274 -20.92 27.21 -28.76
CA ALA A 274 -22.36 27.37 -28.96
C ALA A 274 -22.97 28.37 -27.97
N LEU A 275 -22.70 28.21 -26.68
CA LEU A 275 -23.16 29.11 -25.61
C LEU A 275 -22.67 30.55 -25.81
N ARG A 276 -21.42 30.76 -26.24
CA ARG A 276 -20.91 32.10 -26.59
C ARG A 276 -21.62 32.71 -27.80
N ASN A 277 -21.98 31.90 -28.79
CA ASN A 277 -22.75 32.35 -29.95
C ASN A 277 -24.20 32.70 -29.58
N GLU A 278 -24.80 31.98 -28.63
CA GLU A 278 -26.14 32.28 -28.10
C GLU A 278 -26.13 33.51 -27.19
N GLU A 279 -25.15 33.64 -26.30
CA GLU A 279 -24.89 34.85 -25.53
C GLU A 279 -24.71 36.07 -26.45
N GLY A 280 -23.95 35.93 -27.54
CA GLY A 280 -23.80 36.98 -28.55
C GLY A 280 -25.11 37.38 -29.22
N LYS A 281 -25.96 36.41 -29.60
CA LYS A 281 -27.31 36.69 -30.15
C LYS A 281 -28.21 37.40 -29.14
N LEU A 282 -28.23 36.93 -27.89
CA LEU A 282 -29.05 37.51 -26.81
C LEU A 282 -28.60 38.94 -26.46
N ARG A 283 -27.30 39.21 -26.45
CA ARG A 283 -26.76 40.57 -26.30
C ARG A 283 -27.20 41.49 -27.46
N LEU A 284 -27.09 41.03 -28.71
CA LEU A 284 -27.55 41.81 -29.87
C LEU A 284 -29.07 42.06 -29.87
N GLN A 285 -29.88 41.12 -29.36
CA GLN A 285 -31.32 41.31 -29.16
C GLN A 285 -31.62 42.30 -28.02
N LEU A 286 -30.87 42.25 -26.92
CA LEU A 286 -30.99 43.21 -25.82
C LEU A 286 -30.62 44.63 -26.27
N ASP A 287 -29.51 44.79 -27.00
CA ASP A 287 -29.08 46.07 -27.58
C ASP A 287 -30.12 46.65 -28.56
N ALA A 288 -30.84 45.79 -29.29
CA ALA A 288 -31.92 46.20 -30.19
C ALA A 288 -33.15 46.67 -29.42
N LEU A 289 -33.62 45.88 -28.43
CA LEU A 289 -34.76 46.23 -27.57
C LEU A 289 -34.48 47.47 -26.70
N GLN A 290 -33.23 47.69 -26.27
CA GLN A 290 -32.83 48.92 -25.58
C GLN A 290 -32.95 50.15 -26.48
N LYS A 291 -32.55 50.06 -27.75
CA LYS A 291 -32.70 51.16 -28.72
C LYS A 291 -34.17 51.40 -29.08
N GLU A 292 -34.98 50.35 -29.13
CA GLU A 292 -36.42 50.48 -29.35
C GLU A 292 -37.11 51.13 -28.14
N ASN A 293 -36.79 50.73 -26.91
CA ASN A 293 -37.26 51.41 -25.69
C ASN A 293 -36.82 52.88 -25.66
N GLN A 294 -35.54 53.20 -25.90
CA GLN A 294 -35.06 54.59 -25.95
C GLN A 294 -35.81 55.44 -27.00
N ARG A 295 -36.15 54.85 -28.15
CA ARG A 295 -36.96 55.50 -29.17
C ARG A 295 -38.41 55.71 -28.68
N LEU A 296 -39.03 54.72 -28.06
CA LEU A 296 -40.39 54.80 -27.51
C LEU A 296 -40.47 55.78 -26.32
N GLU A 297 -39.46 55.83 -25.47
CA GLU A 297 -39.30 56.82 -24.39
C GLU A 297 -39.25 58.24 -24.96
N SER A 298 -38.47 58.45 -26.04
CA SER A 298 -38.45 59.73 -26.76
C SER A 298 -39.80 60.06 -27.40
N GLU A 299 -40.47 59.10 -28.06
CA GLU A 299 -41.81 59.31 -28.66
C GLU A 299 -42.88 59.63 -27.59
N LEU A 300 -42.79 59.01 -26.41
CA LEU A 300 -43.65 59.31 -25.26
C LEU A 300 -43.37 60.69 -24.66
N GLN A 301 -42.11 61.10 -24.55
CA GLN A 301 -41.75 62.47 -24.13
C GLN A 301 -42.30 63.49 -25.13
N ASP A 302 -42.05 63.28 -26.43
CA ASP A 302 -42.56 64.09 -27.53
C ASP A 302 -44.09 64.27 -27.47
N LEU A 303 -44.83 63.23 -27.09
CA LEU A 303 -46.29 63.27 -26.95
C LEU A 303 -46.74 63.90 -25.63
N SER A 304 -45.98 63.72 -24.55
CA SER A 304 -46.23 64.36 -23.25
C SER A 304 -46.06 65.88 -23.34
N GLU A 305 -45.01 66.36 -24.01
CA GLU A 305 -44.77 67.78 -24.25
C GLU A 305 -45.91 68.39 -25.08
N LYS A 306 -46.30 67.76 -26.20
CA LYS A 306 -47.45 68.18 -27.03
C LYS A 306 -48.78 68.16 -26.27
N TYR A 307 -49.01 67.17 -25.40
CA TYR A 307 -50.18 67.14 -24.52
C TYR A 307 -50.17 68.30 -23.51
N GLN A 308 -49.00 68.65 -22.97
CA GLN A 308 -48.86 69.75 -22.03
C GLN A 308 -48.99 71.12 -22.70
N GLU A 309 -48.51 71.29 -23.94
CA GLU A 309 -48.80 72.45 -24.80
C GLU A 309 -50.31 72.60 -25.06
N LEU A 310 -50.97 71.53 -25.50
CA LEU A 310 -52.42 71.52 -25.75
C LEU A 310 -53.24 71.79 -24.48
N ARG A 311 -52.78 71.28 -23.33
CA ARG A 311 -53.38 71.59 -22.02
C ARG A 311 -53.22 73.07 -21.67
N LEU A 312 -52.04 73.66 -21.83
CA LEU A 312 -51.81 75.08 -21.55
C LEU A 312 -52.61 75.98 -22.51
N LEU A 313 -52.75 75.58 -23.77
CA LEU A 313 -53.63 76.24 -24.74
C LEU A 313 -55.11 76.15 -24.29
N GLY A 314 -55.55 74.98 -23.82
CA GLY A 314 -56.89 74.80 -23.25
C GLY A 314 -57.12 75.65 -21.99
N GLU A 315 -56.14 75.74 -21.10
CA GLU A 315 -56.18 76.62 -19.92
C GLU A 315 -56.15 78.12 -20.29
N SER A 316 -55.57 78.51 -21.44
CA SER A 316 -55.68 79.88 -21.98
C SER A 316 -57.06 80.13 -22.57
N GLN A 317 -57.55 79.22 -23.42
CA GLN A 317 -58.88 79.32 -24.04
C GLN A 317 -60.00 79.32 -22.99
N GLN A 318 -59.84 78.58 -21.89
CA GLN A 318 -60.74 78.64 -20.74
C GLN A 318 -60.72 80.02 -20.06
N LYS A 319 -59.56 80.66 -19.90
CA LYS A 319 -59.43 82.03 -19.37
C LYS A 319 -59.96 83.11 -20.31
N GLU A 320 -59.84 82.89 -21.63
CA GLU A 320 -60.40 83.77 -22.66
C GLU A 320 -61.93 83.67 -22.71
N LEU A 321 -62.47 82.45 -22.58
CA LEU A 321 -63.89 82.23 -22.33
C LEU A 321 -64.29 82.96 -21.05
N GLU A 322 -63.64 82.71 -19.91
CA GLU A 322 -63.77 83.40 -18.61
C GLU A 322 -63.39 84.90 -18.61
N SER A 323 -63.38 85.55 -19.78
CA SER A 323 -63.22 87.00 -19.94
C SER A 323 -64.23 87.59 -20.94
N VAL A 324 -64.39 86.98 -22.13
CA VAL A 324 -65.42 87.32 -23.12
C VAL A 324 -66.81 87.27 -22.50
N VAL A 325 -66.99 86.29 -21.63
CA VAL A 325 -68.25 85.89 -21.08
C VAL A 325 -68.55 86.85 -19.87
N HIS A 326 -67.55 87.52 -19.28
CA HIS A 326 -67.62 88.55 -18.22
C HIS A 326 -67.95 89.92 -18.81
N LEU A 327 -67.37 90.22 -19.98
CA LEU A 327 -67.80 91.33 -20.81
C LEU A 327 -69.28 91.18 -21.16
N ASN A 328 -69.78 89.98 -21.48
CA ASN A 328 -71.22 89.74 -21.67
C ASN A 328 -72.06 90.01 -20.41
N LYS A 329 -71.60 89.61 -19.21
CA LYS A 329 -72.27 89.95 -17.93
C LYS A 329 -72.33 91.47 -17.73
N ARG A 330 -71.22 92.16 -17.96
CA ARG A 330 -71.10 93.62 -17.87
C ARG A 330 -71.95 94.36 -18.92
N ILE A 331 -72.09 93.80 -20.12
CA ILE A 331 -73.00 94.30 -21.15
C ILE A 331 -74.45 94.17 -20.65
N ALA A 332 -74.85 93.04 -20.07
CA ALA A 332 -76.19 92.88 -19.50
C ALA A 332 -76.47 93.85 -18.33
N ASP A 333 -75.48 94.15 -17.48
CA ASP A 333 -75.58 95.19 -16.44
C ASP A 333 -75.80 96.59 -17.05
N LEU A 334 -75.10 96.91 -18.16
CA LEU A 334 -75.21 98.19 -18.85
C LEU A 334 -76.51 98.31 -19.66
N GLU A 335 -76.98 97.22 -20.29
CA GLU A 335 -78.25 97.16 -21.02
C GLU A 335 -79.44 97.28 -20.07
N SER A 336 -79.41 96.62 -18.91
CA SER A 336 -80.43 96.75 -17.86
C SER A 336 -80.41 98.15 -17.22
N GLY A 337 -79.24 98.72 -16.96
CA GLY A 337 -79.10 100.13 -16.56
C GLY A 337 -79.68 101.11 -17.59
N GLN A 338 -79.44 100.88 -18.89
CA GLN A 338 -80.06 101.65 -19.96
C GLN A 338 -81.58 101.44 -20.06
N ALA A 339 -82.10 100.25 -19.76
CA ALA A 339 -83.53 100.00 -19.73
C ALA A 339 -84.21 100.81 -18.61
N ILE A 340 -83.65 100.77 -17.39
CA ILE A 340 -84.12 101.56 -16.25
C ILE A 340 -84.15 103.07 -16.58
N LEU A 341 -83.09 103.59 -17.19
CA LEU A 341 -83.02 105.01 -17.60
C LEU A 341 -84.04 105.37 -18.69
N LYS A 342 -84.37 104.44 -19.59
CA LYS A 342 -85.43 104.64 -20.62
C LYS A 342 -86.82 104.60 -19.98
N ASP A 343 -87.06 103.70 -19.03
CA ASP A 343 -88.33 103.64 -18.30
C ASP A 343 -88.55 104.89 -17.43
N GLU A 344 -87.51 105.41 -16.77
CA GLU A 344 -87.55 106.72 -16.11
C GLU A 344 -87.90 107.87 -17.06
N GLN A 345 -87.33 107.89 -18.26
CA GLN A 345 -87.63 108.92 -19.27
C GLN A 345 -89.08 108.80 -19.75
N CYS A 346 -89.57 107.57 -19.99
CA CYS A 346 -90.98 107.31 -20.31
C CYS A 346 -91.91 107.77 -19.18
N GLN A 347 -91.57 107.51 -17.92
CA GLN A 347 -92.36 107.96 -16.76
C GLN A 347 -92.40 109.49 -16.64
N LYS A 348 -91.30 110.19 -16.92
CA LYS A 348 -91.25 111.67 -16.97
C LYS A 348 -92.14 112.22 -18.09
N ILE A 349 -92.06 111.66 -19.29
CA ILE A 349 -92.95 112.03 -20.42
C ILE A 349 -94.42 111.76 -20.09
N ILE A 350 -94.73 110.65 -19.40
CA ILE A 350 -96.11 110.34 -18.96
C ILE A 350 -96.61 111.38 -17.94
N SER A 351 -95.80 111.79 -16.95
CA SER A 351 -96.22 112.79 -15.96
C SER A 351 -96.37 114.20 -16.56
N GLU A 352 -95.54 114.56 -17.55
CA GLU A 352 -95.68 115.78 -18.35
C GLU A 352 -96.96 115.77 -19.20
N LEU A 353 -97.31 114.62 -19.80
CA LEU A 353 -98.58 114.43 -20.53
C LEU A 353 -99.79 114.47 -19.60
N GLU A 354 -99.70 113.96 -18.37
CA GLU A 354 -100.77 114.07 -17.37
C GLU A 354 -100.95 115.49 -16.84
N ALA A 355 -99.86 116.23 -16.60
CA ALA A 355 -99.92 117.66 -16.26
C ALA A 355 -100.56 118.46 -17.40
N SER A 356 -100.12 118.22 -18.64
CA SER A 356 -100.70 118.83 -19.85
C SER A 356 -102.19 118.50 -20.01
N ARG A 357 -102.61 117.28 -19.70
CA ARG A 357 -104.04 116.89 -19.70
C ARG A 357 -104.85 117.60 -18.63
N LYS A 358 -104.32 117.77 -17.42
CA LYS A 358 -104.98 118.55 -16.35
C LYS A 358 -105.17 120.00 -16.77
N GLN A 359 -104.13 120.65 -17.30
CA GLN A 359 -104.21 122.02 -17.79
C GLN A 359 -105.21 122.18 -18.95
N ASN A 360 -105.23 121.24 -19.91
CA ASN A 360 -106.23 121.26 -20.98
C ASN A 360 -107.66 121.09 -20.45
N LYS A 361 -107.87 120.24 -19.42
CA LYS A 361 -109.18 120.11 -18.79
C LYS A 361 -109.58 121.40 -18.05
N GLU A 362 -108.67 122.02 -17.32
CA GLU A 362 -108.91 123.28 -16.61
C GLU A 362 -109.21 124.42 -17.60
N ILE A 363 -108.54 124.48 -18.75
CA ILE A 363 -108.89 125.38 -19.87
C ILE A 363 -110.26 125.04 -20.46
N GLN A 364 -110.65 123.77 -20.54
CA GLN A 364 -111.96 123.35 -21.01
C GLN A 364 -113.07 123.76 -20.03
N ASP A 365 -112.93 123.43 -18.74
CA ASP A 365 -113.86 123.79 -17.67
C ASP A 365 -114.08 125.34 -17.65
N ASN A 366 -113.02 126.14 -17.82
CA ASN A 366 -113.10 127.60 -17.97
C ASN A 366 -113.81 128.08 -19.27
N ASN A 367 -113.65 127.36 -20.40
CA ASN A 367 -114.35 127.70 -21.64
C ASN A 367 -115.85 127.36 -21.58
N ASP A 368 -116.21 126.31 -20.84
CA ASP A 368 -117.61 125.93 -20.60
C ASP A 368 -118.31 126.96 -19.69
N GLU A 369 -117.62 127.51 -18.68
CA GLU A 369 -118.11 128.62 -17.86
C GLU A 369 -118.31 129.92 -18.66
N LEU A 370 -117.31 130.36 -19.44
CA LEU A 370 -117.43 131.51 -20.36
C LEU A 370 -118.52 131.31 -21.43
N SER A 371 -118.78 130.06 -21.84
CA SER A 371 -119.86 129.75 -22.77
C SER A 371 -121.25 129.95 -22.14
N LEU A 372 -121.42 129.67 -20.84
CA LEU A 372 -122.65 129.93 -20.09
C LEU A 372 -122.90 131.44 -19.89
N GLU A 373 -121.85 132.24 -19.67
CA GLU A 373 -121.96 133.71 -19.65
C GLU A 373 -122.39 134.28 -21.01
N LEU A 374 -121.79 133.80 -22.11
CA LEU A 374 -122.18 134.22 -23.46
C LEU A 374 -123.61 133.81 -23.82
N GLU A 375 -124.07 132.64 -23.39
CA GLU A 375 -125.43 132.16 -23.67
C GLU A 375 -126.50 132.90 -22.85
N THR A 376 -126.19 133.27 -21.60
CA THR A 376 -127.09 134.09 -20.75
C THR A 376 -127.17 135.54 -21.23
N LEU A 377 -126.06 136.14 -21.66
CA LEU A 377 -126.07 137.48 -22.28
C LEU A 377 -126.83 137.51 -23.62
N ARG A 378 -126.78 136.43 -24.41
CA ARG A 378 -127.59 136.30 -25.64
C ARG A 378 -129.09 136.31 -25.38
N GLN A 379 -129.55 135.69 -24.28
CA GLN A 379 -130.97 135.59 -23.96
C GLN A 379 -131.61 136.94 -23.60
N GLN A 380 -130.83 137.95 -23.20
CA GLN A 380 -131.34 139.30 -22.91
C GLN A 380 -131.48 140.21 -24.13
N LEU A 381 -130.91 139.82 -25.30
CA LEU A 381 -130.83 140.69 -26.49
C LEU A 381 -131.68 140.24 -27.69
N ALA A 382 -132.47 139.16 -27.54
CA ALA A 382 -133.10 138.44 -28.65
C ALA A 382 -134.60 138.76 -28.85
N THR A 383 -134.97 140.04 -28.98
CA THR A 383 -136.23 140.42 -29.64
C THR A 383 -135.95 140.84 -31.08
N SER A 384 -136.74 140.30 -32.04
CA SER A 384 -136.53 140.42 -33.50
C SER A 384 -135.30 139.67 -34.07
N GLY A 385 -135.37 139.26 -35.35
CA GLY A 385 -134.21 138.78 -36.15
C GLY A 385 -134.33 137.38 -36.75
N ARG A 386 -134.43 137.28 -38.09
CA ARG A 386 -134.52 136.03 -38.86
C ARG A 386 -133.15 135.44 -39.27
N HIS A 387 -133.12 134.11 -39.45
CA HIS A 387 -132.20 133.32 -40.33
C HIS A 387 -130.68 133.30 -39.97
N GLY A 388 -129.89 132.26 -40.30
CA GLY A 388 -130.23 130.88 -40.71
C GLY A 388 -129.16 130.11 -41.52
N LYS A 389 -129.08 128.78 -41.32
CA LYS A 389 -128.58 127.70 -42.23
C LYS A 389 -127.07 127.59 -42.63
N ARG A 390 -126.56 126.34 -42.49
CA ARG A 390 -125.67 125.57 -43.44
C ARG A 390 -124.12 125.88 -43.47
N HIS A 391 -123.19 124.98 -43.87
CA HIS A 391 -123.19 123.51 -44.14
C HIS A 391 -121.78 122.88 -44.47
N ARG A 392 -121.41 121.78 -43.76
CA ARG A 392 -120.59 120.58 -44.16
C ARG A 392 -119.19 120.63 -44.84
N ARG A 393 -118.43 119.56 -44.49
CA ARG A 393 -117.40 118.77 -45.27
C ARG A 393 -116.02 119.43 -45.51
N SER A 394 -114.88 118.74 -45.69
CA SER A 394 -114.36 117.35 -45.50
C SER A 394 -113.55 116.87 -46.72
N GLY A 395 -112.29 116.43 -46.54
CA GLY A 395 -111.66 115.41 -47.42
C GLY A 395 -110.20 115.60 -47.92
N SER A 396 -109.27 114.84 -47.31
CA SER A 396 -108.29 113.95 -47.98
C SER A 396 -107.01 114.49 -48.71
N TRP A 397 -106.07 113.55 -48.91
CA TRP A 397 -104.83 113.56 -49.73
C TRP A 397 -103.60 114.26 -49.11
N LEU A 398 -102.33 113.83 -49.32
CA LEU A 398 -101.75 112.78 -50.19
C LEU A 398 -100.54 112.06 -49.50
N ALA A 399 -100.06 110.99 -50.17
CA ALA A 399 -98.95 110.04 -49.95
C ALA A 399 -97.51 110.65 -49.88
N GLU A 400 -96.35 109.94 -49.92
CA GLU A 400 -95.92 108.55 -50.25
C GLU A 400 -94.48 108.32 -49.64
N TYR A 401 -93.65 107.25 -49.70
CA TYR A 401 -93.45 105.95 -50.40
C TYR A 401 -92.94 104.88 -49.38
N SER A 402 -93.25 103.57 -49.49
CA SER A 402 -92.42 102.43 -50.01
C SER A 402 -90.94 102.33 -49.56
N ARG A 403 -90.44 101.24 -48.90
CA ARG A 403 -90.31 99.76 -49.22
C ARG A 403 -89.04 99.41 -50.02
N PRO A 404 -88.56 98.13 -50.06
CA PRO A 404 -88.94 96.86 -49.37
C PRO A 404 -87.89 96.38 -48.33
N ALA A 405 -88.10 95.44 -47.38
CA ALA A 405 -88.48 94.00 -47.42
C ALA A 405 -87.41 93.08 -48.09
N ALA A 406 -87.15 91.81 -47.70
CA ALA A 406 -87.72 90.85 -46.73
C ALA A 406 -86.69 89.68 -46.50
N GLN A 407 -86.80 88.66 -45.61
CA GLN A 407 -87.66 88.30 -44.46
C GLN A 407 -87.10 87.02 -43.73
N GLY A 408 -87.05 86.99 -42.39
CA GLY A 408 -86.76 85.79 -41.55
C GLY A 408 -85.26 85.46 -41.34
N GLY A 409 -84.82 84.78 -40.27
CA GLY A 409 -85.48 84.30 -39.04
C GLY A 409 -84.56 83.35 -38.22
N GLY A 410 -84.83 83.06 -36.93
CA GLY A 410 -84.27 81.87 -36.25
C GLY A 410 -83.25 82.00 -35.08
N VAL A 411 -83.71 82.46 -33.89
CA VAL A 411 -83.62 81.71 -32.60
C VAL A 411 -82.24 81.19 -32.04
N LYS A 412 -81.79 81.80 -30.92
CA LYS A 412 -80.96 81.25 -29.78
C LYS A 412 -79.44 80.99 -30.03
N ARG A 413 -78.49 81.03 -29.05
CA ARG A 413 -78.53 81.23 -27.56
C ARG A 413 -77.17 81.73 -26.96
N ARG A 414 -77.20 82.13 -25.66
CA ARG A 414 -76.15 82.51 -24.65
C ARG A 414 -74.73 81.87 -24.73
N GLY A 415 -73.68 82.36 -24.05
CA GLY A 415 -73.47 83.59 -23.22
C GLY A 415 -73.00 83.44 -21.73
N SER A 416 -72.33 84.49 -21.19
CA SER A 416 -72.18 84.99 -19.76
C SER A 416 -71.50 84.21 -18.57
N ASP A 417 -70.70 84.90 -17.70
CA ASP A 417 -69.58 84.37 -16.84
C ASP A 417 -69.65 84.33 -15.28
N GLY A 418 -68.80 83.45 -14.70
CA GLY A 418 -67.50 83.77 -14.07
C GLY A 418 -67.35 84.38 -12.64
N SER A 419 -66.23 83.96 -12.00
CA SER A 419 -65.40 84.52 -10.89
C SER A 419 -65.97 84.80 -9.46
N SER A 420 -65.10 84.56 -8.44
CA SER A 420 -65.08 85.06 -7.03
C SER A 420 -66.17 84.59 -6.01
N SER A 421 -65.96 84.48 -4.67
CA SER A 421 -64.78 84.31 -3.76
C SER A 421 -65.19 84.15 -2.25
N GLU A 422 -64.22 83.85 -1.35
CA GLU A 422 -64.10 84.18 0.13
C GLU A 422 -64.57 83.23 1.32
N GLU A 423 -63.60 82.99 2.25
CA GLU A 423 -63.58 82.91 3.76
C GLU A 423 -64.12 81.76 4.71
N SER A 424 -63.21 81.34 5.64
CA SER A 424 -63.22 80.88 7.08
C SER A 424 -64.09 79.77 7.78
N ASP A 425 -63.37 78.91 8.55
CA ASP A 425 -63.50 78.37 9.96
C ASP A 425 -64.82 77.72 10.53
N ASP A 426 -64.92 76.84 11.56
CA ASP A 426 -63.97 76.13 12.50
C ASP A 426 -64.61 74.87 13.22
N ASP A 427 -63.81 74.08 13.99
CA ASP A 427 -64.10 73.17 15.15
C ASP A 427 -65.03 71.90 15.02
N ALA A 428 -65.13 70.98 16.01
CA ALA A 428 -64.35 69.71 16.10
C ALA A 428 -64.98 68.59 17.01
N ARG A 429 -64.22 67.50 17.32
CA ARG A 429 -64.31 66.50 18.45
C ARG A 429 -65.22 65.22 18.26
N VAL A 430 -65.04 64.04 18.91
CA VAL A 430 -64.09 63.55 19.97
C VAL A 430 -63.92 61.99 20.05
N ALA A 431 -62.70 61.51 20.39
CA ALA A 431 -62.27 60.27 21.14
C ALA A 431 -62.83 58.85 20.80
N GLU A 432 -62.36 57.69 21.35
CA GLU A 432 -61.30 57.34 22.33
C GLU A 432 -60.83 55.86 22.14
N LYS A 433 -59.57 55.48 22.50
CA LYS A 433 -59.18 54.53 23.60
C LYS A 433 -57.78 53.90 23.42
N ILE A 434 -57.10 53.56 24.54
CA ILE A 434 -55.65 53.22 24.61
C ILE A 434 -55.39 52.08 25.63
N ARG A 435 -54.32 51.27 25.43
CA ARG A 435 -53.33 50.69 26.42
C ARG A 435 -52.64 49.43 25.80
N LYS A 436 -51.36 49.07 26.06
CA LYS A 436 -50.34 49.59 27.02
C LYS A 436 -48.89 49.20 26.64
N ARG A 437 -47.93 50.12 26.88
CA ARG A 437 -46.49 49.94 27.27
C ARG A 437 -45.43 49.30 26.33
N GLY A 438 -44.30 50.03 26.20
CA GLY A 438 -42.95 49.44 26.38
C GLY A 438 -41.82 50.02 25.50
N ALA A 439 -41.02 50.96 26.00
CA ALA A 439 -39.76 51.41 25.34
C ALA A 439 -38.78 52.06 26.33
N ILE A 440 -37.49 51.72 26.27
CA ILE A 440 -36.32 52.39 26.89
C ILE A 440 -35.10 52.27 25.94
N MET A 441 -34.13 53.19 26.06
CA MET A 441 -32.99 53.43 25.16
C MET A 441 -31.67 52.66 25.50
N LEU A 442 -30.66 52.87 24.64
CA LEU A 442 -29.29 52.33 24.67
C LEU A 442 -28.44 52.68 25.93
N SER A 443 -27.22 52.10 25.97
CA SER A 443 -26.01 52.40 26.79
C SER A 443 -25.79 51.50 28.03
N SER A 444 -24.56 51.13 28.44
CA SER A 444 -23.24 51.11 27.76
C SER A 444 -22.20 50.32 28.61
N LEU A 445 -21.15 49.81 27.94
CA LEU A 445 -19.83 49.41 28.48
C LEU A 445 -19.71 48.19 29.43
N GLU A 446 -18.53 47.54 29.30
CA GLU A 446 -17.70 46.80 30.30
C GLU A 446 -18.35 45.97 31.44
N GLY A 447 -17.87 44.75 31.74
CA GLY A 447 -16.80 43.96 31.13
C GLY A 447 -16.12 43.03 32.13
N THR A 448 -16.08 41.72 31.84
CA THR A 448 -15.34 40.72 32.64
C THR A 448 -14.74 39.65 31.73
N ALA A 449 -13.51 39.25 32.02
CA ALA A 449 -12.83 38.15 31.35
C ALA A 449 -12.35 37.13 32.39
N PHE A 450 -12.76 35.87 32.27
CA PHE A 450 -11.92 34.75 32.66
C PHE A 450 -12.24 33.48 31.87
N LEU A 451 -11.20 32.67 31.73
CA LEU A 451 -11.08 31.45 30.95
C LEU A 451 -12.16 30.38 31.24
N GLU A 452 -12.65 29.72 30.19
CA GLU A 452 -12.22 28.33 29.91
C GLU A 452 -12.42 27.97 28.42
N ASN A 453 -11.72 26.93 27.95
CA ASN A 453 -11.84 26.40 26.58
C ASN A 453 -12.67 25.11 26.56
N VAL A 454 -13.62 24.98 25.62
CA VAL A 454 -14.12 23.77 24.91
C VAL A 454 -15.59 24.00 24.44
N SER A 455 -16.00 23.30 23.38
CA SER A 455 -17.30 23.37 22.69
C SER A 455 -17.64 24.68 21.96
N LEU A 456 -16.90 24.97 20.88
CA LEU A 456 -17.54 25.49 19.68
C LEU A 456 -18.37 24.35 19.06
N ASN A 457 -19.71 24.41 19.17
CA ASN A 457 -20.67 23.82 18.21
C ASN A 457 -22.14 24.11 18.56
N ASP A 458 -22.50 24.15 19.85
CA ASP A 458 -23.92 24.07 20.28
C ASP A 458 -24.76 25.29 19.85
N SER A 459 -24.22 26.50 19.95
CA SER A 459 -24.92 27.73 19.54
C SER A 459 -25.20 27.83 18.03
N GLN A 460 -24.36 27.18 17.20
CA GLN A 460 -24.57 27.06 15.76
C GLN A 460 -25.57 25.95 15.43
N ARG A 461 -25.54 24.85 16.19
CA ARG A 461 -26.52 23.76 16.08
C ARG A 461 -27.94 24.25 16.37
N GLU A 462 -28.17 24.94 17.49
CA GLU A 462 -29.47 25.53 17.79
C GLU A 462 -29.94 26.52 16.70
N ALA A 463 -29.02 27.29 16.11
CA ALA A 463 -29.36 28.22 15.04
C ALA A 463 -29.87 27.48 13.79
N LEU A 464 -29.22 26.38 13.42
CA LEU A 464 -29.65 25.51 12.31
C LEU A 464 -30.97 24.80 12.62
N GLU A 465 -31.16 24.29 13.84
CA GLU A 465 -32.44 23.67 14.26
C GLU A 465 -33.59 24.68 14.28
N ARG A 466 -33.36 25.92 14.75
CA ARG A 466 -34.34 27.03 14.69
C ARG A 466 -34.70 27.40 13.25
N ILE A 467 -33.75 27.33 12.32
CA ILE A 467 -33.98 27.57 10.88
C ILE A 467 -34.73 26.39 10.23
N SER A 468 -34.35 25.14 10.51
CA SER A 468 -35.04 23.95 10.01
C SER A 468 -36.51 23.93 10.44
N ALA A 469 -36.77 24.15 11.72
CA ALA A 469 -38.12 24.22 12.27
C ALA A 469 -38.94 25.41 11.72
N ALA A 470 -38.30 26.46 11.19
CA ALA A 470 -38.97 27.53 10.46
C ALA A 470 -39.36 27.09 9.03
N TYR A 471 -38.44 26.48 8.29
CA TYR A 471 -38.73 25.94 6.95
C TYR A 471 -39.84 24.87 7.00
N GLU A 472 -39.81 23.95 7.96
CA GLU A 472 -40.89 22.96 8.12
C GLU A 472 -42.26 23.58 8.42
N ARG A 473 -42.32 24.70 9.16
CA ARG A 473 -43.59 25.43 9.35
C ARG A 473 -44.08 26.01 8.04
N THR A 474 -43.22 26.69 7.28
CA THR A 474 -43.60 27.23 5.96
C THR A 474 -44.00 26.15 4.96
N LEU A 475 -43.38 24.95 5.01
CA LEU A 475 -43.79 23.81 4.18
C LEU A 475 -45.19 23.32 4.54
N ARG A 476 -45.49 23.12 5.84
CA ARG A 476 -46.83 22.69 6.29
C ARG A 476 -47.90 23.75 6.01
N GLU A 477 -47.59 25.03 6.19
CA GLU A 477 -48.48 26.14 5.82
C GLU A 477 -48.80 26.16 4.31
N VAL A 478 -47.80 25.88 3.47
CA VAL A 478 -47.97 25.76 2.01
C VAL A 478 -48.77 24.50 1.64
N GLU A 479 -48.48 23.34 2.23
CA GLU A 479 -49.22 22.09 2.02
C GLU A 479 -50.71 22.22 2.38
N ASP A 480 -51.01 22.80 3.55
CA ASP A 480 -52.39 23.04 3.98
C ASP A 480 -53.07 24.12 3.12
N SER A 481 -52.35 25.13 2.62
CA SER A 481 -52.90 26.08 1.63
C SER A 481 -53.31 25.39 0.32
N TYR A 482 -52.53 24.42 -0.16
CA TYR A 482 -52.87 23.63 -1.33
C TYR A 482 -54.03 22.66 -1.06
N ARG A 483 -54.09 22.02 0.11
CA ARG A 483 -55.25 21.19 0.53
C ARG A 483 -56.54 21.99 0.58
N ILE A 484 -56.51 23.18 1.19
CA ILE A 484 -57.65 24.10 1.22
C ILE A 484 -58.04 24.51 -0.21
N LYS A 485 -57.06 24.75 -1.09
CA LYS A 485 -57.35 25.12 -2.48
C LYS A 485 -57.94 23.96 -3.30
N VAL A 486 -57.51 22.73 -3.07
CA VAL A 486 -58.11 21.51 -3.67
C VAL A 486 -59.55 21.36 -3.17
N ALA A 487 -59.80 21.41 -1.87
CA ALA A 487 -61.16 21.31 -1.30
C ALA A 487 -62.09 22.44 -1.80
N GLN A 488 -61.58 23.65 -2.04
CA GLN A 488 -62.34 24.73 -2.71
C GLN A 488 -62.69 24.40 -4.16
N LEU A 489 -61.76 23.82 -4.93
CA LEU A 489 -62.00 23.44 -6.33
C LEU A 489 -62.97 22.25 -6.44
N GLU A 490 -62.85 21.27 -5.55
CA GLU A 490 -63.79 20.14 -5.41
C GLU A 490 -65.19 20.62 -5.06
N SER A 491 -65.31 21.55 -4.10
CA SER A 491 -66.59 22.20 -3.75
C SER A 491 -67.18 23.01 -4.90
N GLN A 492 -66.37 23.75 -5.64
CA GLN A 492 -66.80 24.48 -6.84
C GLN A 492 -67.28 23.53 -7.94
N LEU A 493 -66.56 22.44 -8.20
CA LEU A 493 -66.95 21.40 -9.16
C LEU A 493 -68.26 20.72 -8.74
N HIS A 494 -68.41 20.38 -7.46
CA HIS A 494 -69.64 19.78 -6.92
C HIS A 494 -70.84 20.73 -7.02
N THR A 495 -70.63 22.03 -6.81
CA THR A 495 -71.65 23.06 -6.98
C THR A 495 -72.06 23.23 -8.45
N GLN A 496 -71.11 23.17 -9.39
CA GLN A 496 -71.38 23.19 -10.83
C GLN A 496 -72.10 21.93 -11.32
N LEU A 497 -71.75 20.75 -10.78
CA LEU A 497 -72.43 19.50 -11.10
C LEU A 497 -73.86 19.49 -10.56
N SER A 498 -74.07 20.00 -9.34
CA SER A 498 -75.37 20.14 -8.71
C SER A 498 -76.31 21.09 -9.48
N SER A 499 -75.80 22.21 -10.02
CA SER A 499 -76.62 23.10 -10.84
C SER A 499 -76.97 22.48 -12.21
N GLN A 500 -76.09 21.67 -12.80
CA GLN A 500 -76.37 20.97 -14.07
C GLN A 500 -77.42 19.85 -13.94
N LEU A 501 -77.63 19.27 -12.76
CA LEU A 501 -78.67 18.25 -12.52
C LEU A 501 -80.11 18.81 -12.43
N SER A 502 -80.33 20.11 -12.63
CA SER A 502 -81.60 20.79 -12.33
C SER A 502 -82.58 20.96 -13.51
N GLN A 503 -82.47 20.14 -14.57
CA GLN A 503 -83.43 20.11 -15.69
C GLN A 503 -83.93 18.67 -15.98
N PRO A 504 -85.22 18.47 -16.31
CA PRO A 504 -85.80 17.14 -16.45
C PRO A 504 -85.59 16.49 -17.83
N GLU A 505 -85.34 15.18 -17.80
CA GLU A 505 -85.97 14.10 -18.59
C GLU A 505 -86.31 14.39 -20.09
N VAL A 506 -85.87 13.60 -21.10
CA VAL A 506 -85.63 12.14 -21.09
C VAL A 506 -84.35 11.73 -21.85
N ASP A 507 -84.01 12.39 -22.96
CA ASP A 507 -82.91 11.98 -23.88
C ASP A 507 -81.51 11.94 -23.22
N SER A 508 -81.36 12.57 -22.06
CA SER A 508 -80.14 12.55 -21.25
C SER A 508 -79.81 11.15 -20.70
N MET A 509 -80.79 10.27 -20.50
CA MET A 509 -80.57 9.01 -19.77
C MET A 509 -79.70 8.01 -20.54
N ASP A 510 -80.02 7.69 -21.79
CA ASP A 510 -79.17 6.81 -22.61
C ASP A 510 -77.78 7.41 -22.88
N ALA A 511 -77.68 8.74 -23.01
CA ALA A 511 -76.40 9.43 -23.13
C ALA A 511 -75.57 9.32 -21.85
N ALA A 512 -76.20 9.46 -20.67
CA ALA A 512 -75.58 9.26 -19.37
C ALA A 512 -75.17 7.80 -19.15
N GLN A 513 -76.03 6.81 -19.46
CA GLN A 513 -75.64 5.39 -19.41
C GLN A 513 -74.47 5.09 -20.36
N SER A 514 -74.46 5.67 -21.58
CA SER A 514 -73.35 5.52 -22.54
C SER A 514 -72.05 6.21 -22.09
N PHE A 515 -72.12 7.20 -21.19
CA PHE A 515 -70.95 7.85 -20.61
C PHE A 515 -70.47 7.12 -19.34
N ILE A 516 -71.41 6.68 -18.49
CA ILE A 516 -71.16 5.87 -17.29
C ILE A 516 -70.48 4.54 -17.67
N THR A 517 -70.99 3.84 -18.70
CA THR A 517 -70.35 2.61 -19.21
C THR A 517 -68.93 2.85 -19.71
N LYS A 518 -68.68 3.91 -20.50
CA LYS A 518 -67.31 4.26 -20.93
C LYS A 518 -66.38 4.61 -19.76
N LEU A 519 -66.89 5.29 -18.73
CA LEU A 519 -66.13 5.57 -17.51
C LEU A 519 -65.87 4.31 -16.67
N GLN A 520 -66.77 3.32 -16.72
CA GLN A 520 -66.59 2.01 -16.11
C GLN A 520 -65.56 1.18 -16.89
N ASP A 521 -65.64 1.14 -18.23
CA ASP A 521 -64.62 0.52 -19.10
C ASP A 521 -63.22 1.13 -18.87
N GLU A 522 -63.13 2.47 -18.77
CA GLU A 522 -61.89 3.17 -18.44
C GLU A 522 -61.39 2.87 -17.01
N LEU A 523 -62.30 2.75 -16.04
CA LEU A 523 -61.95 2.43 -14.65
C LEU A 523 -61.46 1.00 -14.52
N ASP A 524 -62.12 0.04 -15.16
CA ASP A 524 -61.73 -1.36 -15.17
C ASP A 524 -60.42 -1.58 -15.95
N LEU A 525 -60.20 -0.86 -17.05
CA LEU A 525 -58.90 -0.86 -17.73
C LEU A 525 -57.79 -0.30 -16.83
N LYS A 526 -58.06 0.76 -16.04
CA LYS A 526 -57.11 1.29 -15.05
C LYS A 526 -56.88 0.31 -13.90
N ASN A 527 -57.93 -0.37 -13.41
CA ASN A 527 -57.83 -1.40 -12.36
C ASN A 527 -56.98 -2.59 -12.83
N VAL A 528 -57.17 -3.08 -14.06
CA VAL A 528 -56.35 -4.12 -14.68
C VAL A 528 -54.90 -3.67 -14.84
N LEU A 529 -54.66 -2.41 -15.22
CA LEU A 529 -53.30 -1.86 -15.30
C LEU A 529 -52.64 -1.74 -13.92
N ILE A 530 -53.40 -1.35 -12.89
CA ILE A 530 -52.94 -1.26 -11.50
C ILE A 530 -52.57 -2.63 -10.95
N GLU A 531 -53.43 -3.66 -11.10
CA GLU A 531 -53.10 -5.02 -10.65
C GLU A 531 -51.94 -5.63 -11.46
N ARG A 532 -51.78 -5.28 -12.74
CA ARG A 532 -50.60 -5.67 -13.51
C ARG A 532 -49.32 -5.03 -12.96
N LEU A 533 -49.31 -3.71 -12.77
CA LEU A 533 -48.18 -2.99 -12.17
C LEU A 533 -47.89 -3.46 -10.75
N ARG A 534 -48.90 -3.87 -10.00
CA ARG A 534 -48.78 -4.48 -8.67
C ARG A 534 -48.11 -5.85 -8.73
N GLY A 535 -48.44 -6.67 -9.73
CA GLY A 535 -47.76 -7.94 -10.04
C GLY A 535 -46.30 -7.73 -10.49
N ASP A 536 -46.04 -6.73 -11.33
CA ASP A 536 -44.69 -6.36 -11.74
C ASP A 536 -43.87 -5.90 -10.50
N VAL A 537 -44.46 -5.13 -9.60
CA VAL A 537 -43.83 -4.73 -8.32
C VAL A 537 -43.59 -5.93 -7.38
N THR A 538 -44.53 -6.88 -7.23
CA THR A 538 -44.31 -8.03 -6.35
C THR A 538 -43.27 -9.01 -6.91
N THR A 539 -43.16 -9.17 -8.23
CA THR A 539 -42.10 -9.98 -8.85
C THR A 539 -40.73 -9.31 -8.77
N LEU A 540 -40.65 -7.98 -8.89
CA LEU A 540 -39.42 -7.23 -8.62
C LEU A 540 -39.02 -7.30 -7.14
N GLN A 541 -39.99 -7.25 -6.22
CA GLN A 541 -39.74 -7.44 -4.79
C GLN A 541 -39.25 -8.85 -4.47
N SER A 542 -39.87 -9.90 -5.03
CA SER A 542 -39.43 -11.28 -4.81
C SER A 542 -38.02 -11.51 -5.35
N HIS A 543 -37.70 -10.97 -6.53
CA HIS A 543 -36.36 -11.09 -7.09
C HIS A 543 -35.30 -10.31 -6.30
N LEU A 544 -35.65 -9.14 -5.74
CA LEU A 544 -34.77 -8.41 -4.81
C LEU A 544 -34.58 -9.15 -3.48
N THR A 545 -35.56 -9.90 -2.99
CA THR A 545 -35.36 -10.77 -1.82
C THR A 545 -34.51 -12.00 -2.15
N GLU A 546 -34.71 -12.65 -3.30
CA GLU A 546 -33.84 -13.74 -3.75
C GLU A 546 -32.38 -13.30 -3.89
N GLN A 547 -32.13 -12.13 -4.52
CA GLN A 547 -30.78 -11.58 -4.65
C GLN A 547 -30.15 -11.27 -3.27
N ARG A 548 -30.95 -10.79 -2.30
CA ARG A 548 -30.49 -10.60 -0.91
C ARG A 548 -30.12 -11.91 -0.23
N GLU A 549 -30.99 -12.92 -0.29
CA GLU A 549 -30.71 -14.23 0.30
C GLU A 549 -29.50 -14.93 -0.35
N GLN A 550 -29.33 -14.78 -1.68
CA GLN A 550 -28.15 -15.28 -2.40
C GLN A 550 -26.87 -14.56 -1.96
N LEU A 551 -26.89 -13.25 -1.74
CA LEU A 551 -25.75 -12.50 -1.23
C LEU A 551 -25.45 -12.82 0.24
N GLU A 552 -26.47 -12.97 1.10
CA GLU A 552 -26.28 -13.41 2.48
C GLU A 552 -25.74 -14.84 2.59
N ALA A 553 -26.16 -15.75 1.70
CA ALA A 553 -25.61 -17.10 1.61
C ALA A 553 -24.14 -17.09 1.16
N GLN A 554 -23.79 -16.27 0.16
CA GLN A 554 -22.39 -16.09 -0.27
C GLN A 554 -21.52 -15.49 0.84
N LEU A 555 -22.04 -14.53 1.62
CA LEU A 555 -21.33 -13.97 2.77
C LEU A 555 -21.11 -15.03 3.86
N LYS A 556 -22.12 -15.81 4.24
CA LYS A 556 -21.98 -16.91 5.22
C LYS A 556 -20.92 -17.93 4.80
N ILE A 557 -20.91 -18.35 3.54
CA ILE A 557 -19.89 -19.26 3.00
C ILE A 557 -18.49 -18.62 3.08
N LYS A 558 -18.36 -17.32 2.79
CA LYS A 558 -17.08 -16.60 2.91
C LYS A 558 -16.63 -16.42 4.36
N ASP A 559 -17.54 -16.21 5.30
CA ASP A 559 -17.23 -16.17 6.73
C ASP A 559 -16.78 -17.54 7.25
N GLU A 560 -17.36 -18.64 6.74
CA GLU A 560 -16.92 -20.01 7.04
C GLU A 560 -15.54 -20.34 6.42
N GLU A 561 -15.26 -19.90 5.19
CA GLU A 561 -13.92 -19.96 4.57
C GLU A 561 -12.89 -19.15 5.39
N ILE A 562 -13.25 -17.95 5.86
CA ILE A 562 -12.39 -17.10 6.69
C ILE A 562 -12.17 -17.73 8.07
N ALA A 563 -13.19 -18.33 8.68
CA ALA A 563 -13.06 -19.02 9.96
C ALA A 563 -12.17 -20.27 9.87
N THR A 564 -12.32 -21.07 8.80
CA THR A 564 -11.52 -22.28 8.58
C THR A 564 -10.06 -21.97 8.21
N THR A 565 -9.81 -20.97 7.37
CA THR A 565 -8.44 -20.51 7.07
C THR A 565 -7.75 -19.89 8.29
N ASN A 566 -8.44 -19.05 9.07
CA ASN A 566 -7.87 -18.51 10.33
C ASN A 566 -7.58 -19.62 11.35
N LYS A 567 -8.43 -20.65 11.46
CA LYS A 567 -8.16 -21.82 12.31
C LYS A 567 -6.91 -22.59 11.86
N CYS A 568 -6.73 -22.78 10.54
CA CYS A 568 -5.55 -23.41 9.96
C CYS A 568 -4.28 -22.59 10.28
N PHE A 569 -4.28 -21.28 10.02
CA PHE A 569 -3.17 -20.39 10.37
C PHE A 569 -2.87 -20.36 11.88
N GLY A 570 -3.88 -20.46 12.74
CA GLY A 570 -3.69 -20.59 14.18
C GLY A 570 -2.88 -21.82 14.56
N GLN A 571 -3.28 -22.99 14.06
CA GLN A 571 -2.56 -24.26 14.28
C GLN A 571 -1.15 -24.26 13.68
N GLU A 572 -0.97 -23.60 12.55
CA GLU A 572 0.34 -23.47 11.88
C GLU A 572 1.28 -22.52 12.65
N ILE A 573 0.75 -21.47 13.28
CA ILE A 573 1.47 -20.58 14.20
C ILE A 573 1.80 -21.29 15.53
N GLU A 574 0.91 -22.13 16.06
CA GLU A 574 1.18 -22.93 17.26
C GLU A 574 2.31 -23.93 17.02
N LYS A 575 2.25 -24.70 15.93
CA LYS A 575 3.36 -25.60 15.54
C LYS A 575 4.68 -24.87 15.35
N MET A 576 4.68 -23.71 14.70
CA MET A 576 5.89 -22.90 14.52
C MET A 576 6.47 -22.37 15.85
N LYS A 577 5.65 -22.18 16.90
CA LYS A 577 6.11 -21.87 18.26
C LYS A 577 6.67 -23.11 18.94
N GLU A 578 5.95 -24.23 18.94
CA GLU A 578 6.40 -25.50 19.51
C GLU A 578 7.75 -25.93 18.91
N GLU A 579 7.89 -25.84 17.58
CA GLU A 579 9.15 -26.05 16.87
C GLU A 579 10.26 -25.06 17.30
N SER A 580 9.93 -23.79 17.57
CA SER A 580 10.89 -22.79 18.04
C SER A 580 11.35 -23.08 19.46
N ASP A 581 10.43 -23.39 20.36
CA ASP A 581 10.69 -23.67 21.77
C ASP A 581 11.48 -24.97 21.94
N VAL A 582 11.20 -26.01 21.14
CA VAL A 582 12.01 -27.23 21.06
C VAL A 582 13.43 -26.93 20.56
N LYS A 583 13.59 -26.17 19.47
CA LYS A 583 14.93 -25.79 18.95
C LYS A 583 15.72 -24.96 19.97
N GLN A 584 15.05 -24.08 20.72
CA GLN A 584 15.68 -23.32 21.80
C GLN A 584 16.07 -24.22 22.99
N CYS A 585 15.22 -25.18 23.39
CA CYS A 585 15.54 -26.16 24.42
C CYS A 585 16.75 -27.06 24.05
N VAL A 586 16.80 -27.58 22.82
CA VAL A 586 17.93 -28.39 22.33
C VAL A 586 19.21 -27.55 22.28
N GLY A 587 19.13 -26.34 21.71
CA GLY A 587 20.27 -25.42 21.61
C GLY A 587 20.78 -24.90 22.97
N CYS A 588 19.98 -24.92 24.04
CA CYS A 588 20.46 -24.69 25.40
C CYS A 588 21.21 -25.91 25.95
N ARG A 589 20.64 -27.11 25.86
CA ARG A 589 21.28 -28.35 26.38
C ARG A 589 22.63 -28.62 25.72
N GLN A 590 22.73 -28.42 24.40
CA GLN A 590 23.99 -28.54 23.66
C GLN A 590 25.05 -27.56 24.20
N LYS A 591 24.70 -26.28 24.35
CA LYS A 591 25.61 -25.25 24.85
C LYS A 591 26.06 -25.47 26.30
N ASP A 592 25.26 -26.12 27.13
CA ASP A 592 25.65 -26.41 28.51
C ASP A 592 26.55 -27.66 28.58
N GLY A 593 26.26 -28.72 27.81
CA GLY A 593 27.16 -29.86 27.65
C GLY A 593 28.52 -29.49 27.04
N GLU A 594 28.53 -28.65 26.00
CA GLU A 594 29.75 -28.10 25.40
C GLU A 594 30.59 -27.35 26.44
N LYS A 595 29.97 -26.51 27.29
CA LYS A 595 30.68 -25.79 28.37
C LYS A 595 31.26 -26.73 29.42
N GLU A 596 30.54 -27.78 29.82
CA GLU A 596 31.04 -28.74 30.82
C GLU A 596 32.23 -29.53 30.26
N ILE A 597 32.12 -30.03 29.02
CA ILE A 597 33.22 -30.73 28.32
C ILE A 597 34.44 -29.80 28.16
N SER A 598 34.24 -28.54 27.75
CA SER A 598 35.33 -27.56 27.64
C SER A 598 35.97 -27.26 29.00
N GLN A 599 35.19 -27.06 30.06
CA GLN A 599 35.74 -26.84 31.41
C GLN A 599 36.50 -28.06 31.93
N GLN A 600 36.02 -29.27 31.66
CA GLN A 600 36.67 -30.51 32.11
C GLN A 600 37.97 -30.79 31.33
N LYS A 601 38.02 -30.50 30.03
CA LYS A 601 39.27 -30.50 29.25
C LYS A 601 40.29 -29.52 29.83
N VAL A 602 39.91 -28.25 30.03
CA VAL A 602 40.80 -27.20 30.57
C VAL A 602 41.30 -27.56 31.98
N ARG A 603 40.47 -28.15 32.85
CA ARG A 603 40.92 -28.65 34.17
C ARG A 603 41.93 -29.78 34.04
N SER A 604 41.66 -30.79 33.20
CA SER A 604 42.58 -31.91 32.96
C SER A 604 43.92 -31.46 32.37
N GLU A 605 43.91 -30.44 31.51
CA GLU A 605 45.12 -29.83 30.95
C GLU A 605 45.91 -29.06 32.02
N PHE A 606 45.23 -28.26 32.84
CA PHE A 606 45.86 -27.55 33.94
C PHE A 606 46.46 -28.50 34.98
N GLU A 607 45.78 -29.61 35.32
CA GLU A 607 46.30 -30.64 36.22
C GLU A 607 47.53 -31.35 35.65
N ARG A 608 47.55 -31.67 34.35
CA ARG A 608 48.74 -32.22 33.66
C ARG A 608 49.90 -31.23 33.60
N GLU A 609 49.62 -29.96 33.28
CA GLU A 609 50.65 -28.91 33.20
C GLU A 609 51.19 -28.56 34.60
N LEU A 610 50.38 -28.69 35.67
CA LEU A 610 50.82 -28.60 37.06
C LEU A 610 51.72 -29.80 37.45
N HIS A 611 51.29 -31.04 37.13
CA HIS A 611 52.02 -32.26 37.50
C HIS A 611 53.39 -32.33 36.82
N MET A 612 53.47 -32.00 35.53
CA MET A 612 54.74 -31.96 34.78
C MET A 612 55.70 -30.90 35.33
N ASN A 613 55.20 -29.74 35.76
CA ASN A 613 56.03 -28.71 36.40
C ASN A 613 56.51 -29.12 37.80
N LEU A 614 55.69 -29.86 38.58
CA LEU A 614 56.08 -30.37 39.89
C LEU A 614 57.24 -31.39 39.77
N GLU A 615 57.13 -32.33 38.84
CA GLU A 615 58.15 -33.34 38.54
C GLU A 615 59.45 -32.71 38.03
N LYS A 616 59.35 -31.73 37.12
CA LYS A 616 60.46 -30.91 36.60
C LYS A 616 61.15 -30.09 37.71
N HIS A 617 60.43 -29.59 38.70
CA HIS A 617 61.05 -28.91 39.85
C HIS A 617 61.81 -29.87 40.77
N LEU A 618 61.31 -31.10 40.95
CA LEU A 618 61.99 -32.13 41.75
C LEU A 618 63.30 -32.60 41.09
N THR A 619 63.34 -32.71 39.75
CA THR A 619 64.60 -33.05 39.06
C THR A 619 65.63 -31.93 39.16
N MET A 620 65.28 -30.67 38.85
CA MET A 620 66.25 -29.55 38.93
C MET A 620 66.82 -29.37 40.34
N ALA A 621 65.98 -29.50 41.39
CA ALA A 621 66.43 -29.42 42.78
C ALA A 621 67.44 -30.53 43.16
N GLY A 622 67.33 -31.71 42.55
CA GLY A 622 68.29 -32.80 42.72
C GLY A 622 69.66 -32.54 42.06
N HIS A 623 69.69 -31.75 40.98
CA HIS A 623 70.94 -31.37 40.31
C HIS A 623 71.65 -30.20 41.02
N GLU A 624 70.93 -29.16 41.47
CA GLU A 624 71.53 -28.03 42.21
C GLU A 624 72.25 -28.47 43.49
N GLN A 625 71.74 -29.50 44.19
CA GLN A 625 72.35 -30.01 45.43
C GLN A 625 73.71 -30.69 45.24
N ARG A 626 74.11 -31.01 44.00
CA ARG A 626 75.33 -31.78 43.70
C ARG A 626 76.52 -30.92 43.24
N ALA A 627 76.29 -29.69 42.80
CA ALA A 627 77.32 -28.79 42.29
C ALA A 627 77.89 -27.88 43.41
N ARG A 628 79.18 -28.05 43.77
CA ARG A 628 79.89 -27.06 44.60
C ARG A 628 80.11 -25.79 43.79
N LYS A 629 79.64 -24.64 44.29
CA LYS A 629 79.84 -23.33 43.63
C LYS A 629 81.34 -22.96 43.62
N PRO A 630 81.86 -22.35 42.52
CA PRO A 630 83.28 -22.09 42.35
C PRO A 630 83.87 -21.16 43.43
N ASP A 631 83.09 -20.23 44.00
CA ASP A 631 83.55 -19.33 45.08
C ASP A 631 83.96 -20.08 46.36
N ALA A 632 83.26 -21.18 46.67
CA ALA A 632 83.58 -22.02 47.82
C ALA A 632 84.87 -22.81 47.58
N LEU A 633 85.06 -23.33 46.36
CA LEU A 633 86.29 -24.01 45.95
C LEU A 633 87.49 -23.06 45.89
N ALA A 634 87.30 -21.83 45.39
CA ALA A 634 88.34 -20.80 45.39
C ALA A 634 88.78 -20.44 46.82
N SER A 635 87.84 -20.43 47.77
CA SER A 635 88.13 -20.24 49.20
C SER A 635 88.91 -21.43 49.78
N GLU A 636 88.49 -22.67 49.50
CA GLU A 636 89.15 -23.92 49.92
C GLU A 636 90.59 -24.00 49.36
N LEU A 637 90.79 -23.71 48.07
CA LEU A 637 92.11 -23.63 47.42
C LEU A 637 92.98 -22.50 47.99
N THR A 638 92.42 -21.32 48.26
CA THR A 638 93.19 -20.22 48.87
C THR A 638 93.70 -20.60 50.26
N GLN A 639 92.89 -21.34 51.03
CA GLN A 639 93.28 -21.85 52.34
C GLN A 639 94.36 -22.95 52.24
N ASP A 640 94.19 -23.92 51.33
CA ASP A 640 95.19 -24.97 51.09
C ASP A 640 96.54 -24.37 50.61
N ILE A 641 96.53 -23.45 49.63
CA ILE A 641 97.72 -22.72 49.15
C ILE A 641 98.43 -22.02 50.32
N CYS A 642 97.69 -21.35 51.21
CA CYS A 642 98.25 -20.75 52.42
C CYS A 642 98.96 -21.80 53.30
N THR A 643 98.33 -22.94 53.60
CA THR A 643 98.95 -23.98 54.46
C THR A 643 100.22 -24.58 53.83
N LEU A 644 100.27 -24.73 52.51
CA LEU A 644 101.44 -25.20 51.79
C LEU A 644 102.59 -24.18 51.82
N PHE A 645 102.28 -22.88 51.66
CA PHE A 645 103.27 -21.81 51.80
C PHE A 645 103.86 -21.74 53.22
N TRP A 646 103.02 -21.85 54.25
CA TRP A 646 103.44 -21.87 55.66
C TRP A 646 104.29 -23.11 56.02
N SER A 647 104.06 -24.26 55.38
CA SER A 647 104.83 -25.48 55.65
C SER A 647 106.16 -25.52 54.90
N VAL A 648 106.25 -25.04 53.65
CA VAL A 648 107.54 -24.85 52.95
C VAL A 648 108.43 -23.85 53.69
N SER A 649 107.85 -22.77 54.21
CA SER A 649 108.58 -21.73 54.98
C SER A 649 109.25 -22.23 56.28
N ARG A 650 109.04 -23.50 56.66
CA ARG A 650 109.67 -24.17 57.82
C ARG A 650 110.60 -25.33 57.45
N GLY A 651 110.69 -25.74 56.18
CA GLY A 651 111.39 -26.96 55.76
C GLY A 651 112.41 -26.75 54.64
N GLY A 652 113.66 -26.46 55.02
CA GLY A 652 114.78 -26.27 54.07
C GLY A 652 115.46 -27.58 53.66
N GLY A 653 115.38 -27.92 52.37
CA GLY A 653 116.06 -29.07 51.75
C GLY A 653 115.33 -29.55 50.49
N ASP A 654 116.04 -30.11 49.50
CA ASP A 654 115.47 -30.36 48.16
C ASP A 654 114.29 -31.34 48.12
N ALA A 655 114.17 -32.26 49.10
CA ALA A 655 113.00 -33.12 49.28
C ALA A 655 111.69 -32.33 49.52
N SER A 656 111.80 -31.13 50.11
CA SER A 656 110.70 -30.18 50.30
C SER A 656 110.19 -29.65 48.95
N ALA A 657 111.09 -29.37 48.00
CA ALA A 657 110.74 -28.83 46.69
C ALA A 657 110.04 -29.85 45.77
N ALA A 658 110.36 -31.14 45.88
CA ALA A 658 109.63 -32.20 45.15
C ALA A 658 108.19 -32.35 45.67
N THR A 659 108.04 -32.57 46.97
CA THR A 659 106.73 -32.78 47.62
C THR A 659 105.81 -31.54 47.57
N PHE A 660 106.38 -30.33 47.55
CA PHE A 660 105.63 -29.10 47.30
C PHE A 660 105.06 -29.02 45.87
N ARG A 661 105.87 -29.37 44.85
CA ARG A 661 105.41 -29.39 43.44
C ARG A 661 104.32 -30.44 43.21
N GLU A 662 104.46 -31.62 43.83
CA GLU A 662 103.44 -32.68 43.77
C GLU A 662 102.11 -32.23 44.41
N ARG A 663 102.15 -31.60 45.58
CA ARG A 663 100.95 -31.04 46.24
C ARG A 663 100.31 -29.88 45.46
N LEU A 664 101.12 -28.99 44.87
CA LEU A 664 100.63 -27.96 43.95
C LEU A 664 99.95 -28.57 42.72
N ALA A 665 100.57 -29.56 42.08
CA ALA A 665 99.98 -30.27 40.94
C ALA A 665 98.65 -30.96 41.33
N GLY A 666 98.58 -31.58 42.52
CA GLY A 666 97.35 -32.17 43.05
C GLY A 666 96.23 -31.16 43.31
N MET A 667 96.55 -29.95 43.80
CA MET A 667 95.58 -28.85 43.93
C MET A 667 95.10 -28.34 42.56
N VAL A 668 96.02 -28.12 41.61
CA VAL A 668 95.68 -27.65 40.26
C VAL A 668 94.84 -28.70 39.53
N ALA A 669 95.14 -29.99 39.66
CA ALA A 669 94.33 -31.07 39.11
C ALA A 669 92.92 -31.11 39.71
N LYS A 670 92.77 -30.94 41.04
CA LYS A 670 91.45 -30.78 41.69
C LYS A 670 90.70 -29.56 41.17
N ALA A 671 91.38 -28.42 41.03
CA ALA A 671 90.79 -27.18 40.54
C ALA A 671 90.29 -27.32 39.10
N LEU A 672 91.10 -27.93 38.22
CA LEU A 672 90.72 -28.19 36.83
C LEU A 672 89.53 -29.16 36.76
N ALA A 673 89.56 -30.31 37.45
CA ALA A 673 88.46 -31.27 37.43
C ALA A 673 87.13 -30.71 37.99
N THR A 674 87.19 -29.77 38.94
CA THR A 674 86.00 -29.10 39.49
C THR A 674 85.51 -27.92 38.63
N ILE A 675 86.39 -27.28 37.87
CA ILE A 675 85.99 -26.33 36.81
C ILE A 675 85.38 -27.07 35.62
N GLU A 676 85.98 -28.19 35.20
CA GLU A 676 85.54 -29.04 34.10
C GLU A 676 84.13 -29.60 34.39
N THR A 677 83.92 -30.25 35.53
CA THR A 677 82.57 -30.73 35.94
C THR A 677 81.57 -29.60 36.20
N HIS A 678 82.01 -28.38 36.53
CA HIS A 678 81.13 -27.21 36.61
C HIS A 678 80.72 -26.70 35.22
N LEU A 679 81.65 -26.69 34.25
CA LEU A 679 81.37 -26.33 32.85
C LEU A 679 80.47 -27.37 32.17
N GLU A 680 80.68 -28.67 32.43
CA GLU A 680 79.76 -29.73 31.99
C GLU A 680 78.35 -29.53 32.57
N SER A 681 78.25 -29.22 33.87
CA SER A 681 76.98 -28.94 34.55
C SER A 681 76.27 -27.70 33.98
N LEU A 682 77.01 -26.63 33.70
CA LEU A 682 76.47 -25.41 33.05
C LEU A 682 76.04 -25.69 31.61
N HIS A 683 76.82 -26.46 30.84
CA HIS A 683 76.47 -26.81 29.47
C HIS A 683 75.21 -27.68 29.40
N LEU A 684 75.07 -28.67 30.30
CA LEU A 684 73.87 -29.48 30.43
C LEU A 684 72.66 -28.61 30.84
N GLN A 685 72.83 -27.70 31.81
CA GLN A 685 71.79 -26.76 32.23
C GLN A 685 71.34 -25.82 31.08
N GLU A 686 72.26 -25.36 30.24
CA GLU A 686 71.92 -24.59 29.03
C GLU A 686 71.23 -25.44 27.97
N GLN A 687 71.66 -26.68 27.76
CA GLN A 687 71.04 -27.61 26.82
C GLN A 687 69.61 -27.97 27.25
N GLU A 688 69.38 -28.20 28.54
CA GLU A 688 68.05 -28.38 29.13
C GLU A 688 67.19 -27.12 29.00
N ARG A 689 67.74 -25.93 29.31
CA ARG A 689 67.04 -24.65 29.12
C ARG A 689 66.61 -24.43 27.67
N LEU A 690 67.46 -24.76 26.69
CA LEU A 690 67.14 -24.66 25.27
C LEU A 690 66.09 -25.70 24.84
N LYS A 691 66.20 -26.94 25.31
CA LYS A 691 65.21 -28.01 25.08
C LYS A 691 63.83 -27.62 25.63
N LEU A 692 63.78 -27.03 26.83
CA LEU A 692 62.56 -26.52 27.44
C LEU A 692 61.98 -25.33 26.67
N SER A 693 62.82 -24.37 26.24
CA SER A 693 62.38 -23.25 25.40
C SER A 693 61.78 -23.72 24.07
N LEU A 694 62.37 -24.75 23.44
CA LEU A 694 61.84 -25.35 22.21
C LEU A 694 60.52 -26.08 22.46
N GLN A 695 60.40 -26.84 23.56
CA GLN A 695 59.17 -27.53 23.95
C GLN A 695 58.05 -26.53 24.31
N GLU A 696 58.37 -25.40 24.94
CA GLU A 696 57.42 -24.33 25.22
C GLU A 696 57.00 -23.58 23.93
N GLU A 697 57.88 -23.37 22.96
CA GLU A 697 57.48 -22.87 21.63
C GLU A 697 56.61 -23.87 20.86
N GLN A 698 56.93 -25.17 20.88
CA GLN A 698 56.11 -26.21 20.28
C GLN A 698 54.72 -26.28 20.94
N GLY A 699 54.67 -26.22 22.28
CA GLY A 699 53.41 -26.14 23.02
C GLY A 699 52.59 -24.89 22.71
N ARG A 700 53.24 -23.74 22.47
CA ARG A 700 52.57 -22.51 22.00
C ARG A 700 52.06 -22.63 20.57
N ARG A 701 52.81 -23.27 19.66
CA ARG A 701 52.37 -23.54 18.27
C ARG A 701 51.18 -24.48 18.25
N LEU A 702 51.22 -25.60 18.96
CA LEU A 702 50.09 -26.53 19.06
C LEU A 702 48.85 -25.88 19.70
N LYS A 703 49.03 -25.05 20.75
CA LYS A 703 47.94 -24.25 21.34
C LYS A 703 47.41 -23.21 20.34
N GLN A 704 48.24 -22.63 19.48
CA GLN A 704 47.82 -21.70 18.41
C GLN A 704 47.09 -22.40 17.27
N GLU A 705 47.65 -23.51 16.74
CA GLU A 705 47.06 -24.36 15.71
C GLU A 705 45.68 -24.84 16.15
N HIS A 706 45.55 -25.36 17.37
CA HIS A 706 44.25 -25.78 17.90
C HIS A 706 43.27 -24.60 18.09
N THR A 707 43.72 -23.39 18.44
CA THR A 707 42.81 -22.21 18.42
C THR A 707 42.38 -21.80 17.02
N ILE A 708 43.21 -22.04 16.00
CA ILE A 708 42.85 -21.79 14.60
C ILE A 708 41.84 -22.86 14.12
N GLU A 709 42.11 -24.14 14.36
CA GLU A 709 41.18 -25.25 14.06
C GLU A 709 39.79 -25.01 14.68
N ASN A 710 39.73 -24.61 15.96
CA ASN A 710 38.47 -24.32 16.63
C ASN A 710 37.74 -23.10 16.04
N LEU A 711 38.48 -22.04 15.63
CA LEU A 711 37.90 -20.88 14.97
C LEU A 711 37.45 -21.19 13.52
N GLU A 712 38.15 -22.06 12.82
CA GLU A 712 37.76 -22.56 11.50
C GLU A 712 36.54 -23.46 11.59
N ALA A 713 36.47 -24.35 12.58
CA ALA A 713 35.28 -25.16 12.87
C ALA A 713 34.08 -24.29 13.26
N GLU A 714 34.25 -23.27 14.10
CA GLU A 714 33.18 -22.33 14.45
C GLU A 714 32.76 -21.47 13.23
N LEU A 715 33.68 -21.10 12.35
CA LEU A 715 33.38 -20.43 11.07
C LEU A 715 32.63 -21.37 10.11
N GLN A 716 33.02 -22.63 9.99
CA GLN A 716 32.33 -23.62 9.17
C GLN A 716 30.93 -23.91 9.74
N GLN A 717 30.78 -24.01 11.06
CA GLN A 717 29.48 -24.15 11.72
C GLN A 717 28.61 -22.91 11.48
N LYS A 718 29.14 -21.69 11.61
CA LYS A 718 28.43 -20.43 11.30
C LYS A 718 28.05 -20.33 9.83
N GLN A 719 28.94 -20.72 8.90
CA GLN A 719 28.64 -20.76 7.47
C GLN A 719 27.60 -21.83 7.14
N GLY A 720 27.64 -23.00 7.79
CA GLY A 720 26.64 -24.05 7.67
C GLY A 720 25.27 -23.61 8.21
N LEU A 721 25.23 -22.92 9.35
CA LEU A 721 24.02 -22.31 9.90
C LEU A 721 23.49 -21.16 9.02
N SER A 722 24.37 -20.33 8.45
CA SER A 722 23.99 -19.32 7.45
C SER A 722 23.40 -19.98 6.20
N ARG A 723 24.04 -21.02 5.64
CA ARG A 723 23.52 -21.79 4.51
C ARG A 723 22.19 -22.42 4.85
N LEU A 724 22.05 -23.13 5.98
CA LEU A 724 20.77 -23.70 6.42
C LEU A 724 19.68 -22.64 6.67
N ASN A 725 20.05 -21.40 7.00
CA ASN A 725 19.11 -20.29 7.15
C ASN A 725 18.77 -19.60 5.82
N GLU A 726 19.69 -19.56 4.86
CA GLU A 726 19.48 -19.14 3.47
C GLU A 726 18.70 -20.20 2.68
N GLU A 727 18.94 -21.48 2.93
CA GLU A 727 18.19 -22.65 2.44
C GLU A 727 16.81 -22.71 3.09
N ARG A 728 16.66 -22.42 4.40
CA ARG A 728 15.33 -22.19 4.98
C ARG A 728 14.62 -20.98 4.38
N SER A 729 15.32 -19.87 4.16
CA SER A 729 14.72 -18.66 3.56
C SER A 729 14.32 -18.89 2.11
N SER A 730 15.11 -19.63 1.34
CA SER A 730 14.85 -19.96 -0.06
C SER A 730 13.92 -21.15 -0.23
N HIS A 731 13.82 -22.10 0.70
CA HIS A 731 12.70 -23.05 0.76
C HIS A 731 11.41 -22.35 1.19
N PHE A 732 11.44 -21.39 2.11
CA PHE A 732 10.25 -20.61 2.48
C PHE A 732 9.77 -19.71 1.33
N GLN A 733 10.67 -19.27 0.44
CA GLN A 733 10.34 -18.59 -0.81
C GLN A 733 9.89 -19.57 -1.91
N ALA A 734 10.62 -20.67 -2.16
CA ALA A 734 10.31 -21.65 -3.19
C ALA A 734 9.03 -22.46 -2.90
N ALA A 735 8.73 -22.74 -1.63
CA ALA A 735 7.46 -23.34 -1.22
C ALA A 735 6.28 -22.34 -1.24
N GLN A 736 6.53 -21.04 -1.38
CA GLN A 736 5.50 -20.05 -1.77
C GLN A 736 5.41 -19.92 -3.30
N GLU A 737 6.50 -20.08 -4.04
CA GLU A 737 6.52 -19.97 -5.51
C GLU A 737 5.93 -21.19 -6.24
N ALA A 738 5.59 -22.26 -5.51
CA ALA A 738 4.70 -23.32 -5.97
C ALA A 738 3.24 -23.02 -5.56
N ASP A 739 2.54 -22.20 -6.35
CA ASP A 739 1.07 -21.99 -6.37
C ASP A 739 0.43 -21.29 -5.12
N ARG A 740 1.28 -20.83 -4.18
CA ARG A 740 1.05 -19.86 -3.09
C ARG A 740 1.18 -18.36 -3.44
N PRO A 741 0.20 -17.58 -3.98
CA PRO A 741 0.34 -16.12 -3.99
C PRO A 741 0.66 -15.61 -2.58
N ARG A 742 1.73 -14.82 -2.43
CA ARG A 742 2.26 -14.48 -1.11
C ARG A 742 1.22 -13.67 -0.35
N ARG A 743 1.23 -13.69 0.99
CA ARG A 743 0.20 -13.00 1.80
C ARG A 743 0.14 -11.50 1.52
N THR A 744 1.27 -10.89 1.14
CA THR A 744 1.39 -9.53 0.59
C THR A 744 0.59 -9.32 -0.68
N ASP A 745 0.62 -10.29 -1.58
CA ASP A 745 0.10 -10.19 -2.95
C ASP A 745 -1.41 -10.41 -2.96
N VAL A 746 -1.91 -11.29 -2.08
CA VAL A 746 -3.34 -11.43 -1.78
C VAL A 746 -3.88 -10.14 -1.16
N LEU A 747 -3.22 -9.60 -0.12
CA LEU A 747 -3.60 -8.31 0.47
C LEU A 747 -3.56 -7.16 -0.54
N LEU A 748 -2.55 -7.12 -1.40
CA LEU A 748 -2.39 -6.09 -2.43
C LEU A 748 -3.50 -6.21 -3.49
N ARG A 749 -3.79 -7.42 -3.98
CA ARG A 749 -4.91 -7.70 -4.90
C ARG A 749 -6.24 -7.29 -4.29
N ASP A 750 -6.49 -7.66 -3.04
CA ASP A 750 -7.75 -7.42 -2.37
C ASP A 750 -7.94 -5.92 -2.05
N LEU A 751 -6.86 -5.22 -1.68
CA LEU A 751 -6.83 -3.75 -1.61
C LEU A 751 -7.03 -3.08 -2.98
N TYR A 752 -6.54 -3.64 -4.08
CA TYR A 752 -6.83 -3.13 -5.43
C TYR A 752 -8.29 -3.37 -5.83
N VAL A 753 -8.87 -4.54 -5.51
CA VAL A 753 -10.29 -4.85 -5.72
C VAL A 753 -11.18 -3.94 -4.87
N GLU A 754 -10.79 -3.65 -3.62
CA GLU A 754 -11.50 -2.75 -2.73
C GLU A 754 -11.39 -1.29 -3.18
N ASN A 755 -10.21 -0.81 -3.55
CA ASN A 755 -10.07 0.50 -4.20
C ASN A 755 -10.88 0.60 -5.50
N ALA A 756 -10.94 -0.46 -6.32
CA ALA A 756 -11.77 -0.51 -7.51
C ALA A 756 -13.28 -0.64 -7.22
N ARG A 757 -13.69 -1.01 -6.00
CA ARG A 757 -15.08 -0.91 -5.52
C ARG A 757 -15.36 0.51 -5.03
N LEU A 758 -14.49 1.06 -4.18
CA LEU A 758 -14.60 2.43 -3.65
C LEU A 758 -14.61 3.48 -4.76
N LEU A 759 -13.77 3.35 -5.80
CA LEU A 759 -13.79 4.22 -6.98
C LEU A 759 -15.12 4.17 -7.74
N ARG A 760 -15.76 2.98 -7.86
CA ARG A 760 -17.08 2.84 -8.47
C ARG A 760 -18.19 3.44 -7.61
N SER A 761 -18.17 3.20 -6.30
CA SER A 761 -19.11 3.84 -5.36
C SER A 761 -18.95 5.37 -5.34
N LEU A 762 -17.72 5.87 -5.42
CA LEU A 762 -17.43 7.30 -5.52
C LEU A 762 -17.92 7.87 -6.85
N GLN A 763 -17.72 7.17 -7.97
CA GLN A 763 -18.25 7.59 -9.27
C GLN A 763 -19.78 7.67 -9.27
N VAL A 764 -20.46 6.65 -8.74
CA VAL A 764 -21.94 6.66 -8.60
C VAL A 764 -22.39 7.83 -7.73
N SER A 765 -21.73 8.06 -6.58
CA SER A 765 -22.05 9.20 -5.71
C SER A 765 -21.77 10.56 -6.37
N GLU A 766 -20.73 10.68 -7.22
CA GLU A 766 -20.50 11.87 -8.05
C GLU A 766 -21.58 12.07 -9.12
N GLU A 767 -22.04 10.99 -9.77
CA GLU A 767 -23.10 11.05 -10.78
C GLU A 767 -24.46 11.40 -10.16
N GLU A 768 -24.78 10.85 -8.99
CA GLU A 768 -25.93 11.24 -8.16
C GLU A 768 -25.83 12.70 -7.72
N ARG A 769 -24.67 13.15 -7.23
CA ARG A 769 -24.43 14.55 -6.85
C ARG A 769 -24.61 15.50 -8.04
N ARG A 770 -24.04 15.17 -9.21
CA ARG A 770 -24.22 15.96 -10.44
C ARG A 770 -25.69 15.98 -10.89
N SER A 771 -26.41 14.88 -10.75
CA SER A 771 -27.85 14.80 -11.02
C SER A 771 -28.66 15.69 -10.08
N ALA A 772 -28.34 15.68 -8.78
CA ALA A 772 -28.93 16.57 -7.79
C ALA A 772 -28.61 18.05 -8.07
N GLU A 773 -27.37 18.40 -8.44
CA GLU A 773 -26.96 19.75 -8.84
C GLU A 773 -27.70 20.22 -10.11
N GLN A 774 -27.91 19.34 -11.10
CA GLN A 774 -28.76 19.62 -12.26
C GLN A 774 -30.24 19.81 -11.86
N HIS A 775 -30.74 19.07 -10.86
CA HIS A 775 -32.10 19.27 -10.35
C HIS A 775 -32.23 20.58 -9.56
N ILE A 776 -31.23 20.95 -8.75
CA ILE A 776 -31.19 22.19 -7.97
C ILE A 776 -31.07 23.42 -8.87
N THR A 777 -30.30 23.36 -9.97
CA THR A 777 -30.22 24.44 -10.96
C THR A 777 -31.50 24.57 -11.78
N ARG A 778 -32.13 23.44 -12.19
CA ARG A 778 -33.48 23.45 -12.79
C ARG A 778 -34.55 24.00 -11.83
N LEU A 779 -34.46 23.71 -10.53
CA LEU A 779 -35.33 24.30 -9.51
C LEU A 779 -35.09 25.80 -9.37
N HIS A 780 -33.84 26.27 -9.25
CA HIS A 780 -33.52 27.71 -9.24
C HIS A 780 -34.04 28.43 -10.48
N TYR A 781 -33.94 27.83 -11.66
CA TYR A 781 -34.52 28.40 -12.89
C TYR A 781 -36.05 28.49 -12.80
N LYS A 782 -36.75 27.41 -12.39
CA LYS A 782 -38.20 27.42 -12.16
C LYS A 782 -38.61 28.46 -11.12
N CYS A 783 -37.91 28.55 -9.99
CA CYS A 783 -38.16 29.56 -8.96
C CYS A 783 -37.96 30.98 -9.50
N LYS A 784 -36.89 31.24 -10.27
CA LYS A 784 -36.65 32.55 -10.90
C LYS A 784 -37.76 32.93 -11.89
N VAL A 785 -38.23 31.98 -12.71
CA VAL A 785 -39.37 32.18 -13.63
C VAL A 785 -40.67 32.42 -12.87
N LEU A 786 -40.92 31.69 -11.78
CA LEU A 786 -42.08 31.90 -10.91
C LEU A 786 -42.03 33.24 -10.19
N SER A 787 -40.86 33.67 -9.69
CA SER A 787 -40.66 35.01 -9.10
C SER A 787 -40.85 36.12 -10.13
N GLN A 788 -40.41 35.92 -11.37
CA GLN A 788 -40.66 36.86 -12.47
C GLN A 788 -42.16 36.97 -12.78
N LEU A 789 -42.85 35.83 -12.94
CA LEU A 789 -44.31 35.79 -13.11
C LEU A 789 -45.05 36.44 -11.93
N LEU A 790 -44.62 36.24 -10.68
CA LEU A 790 -45.18 36.90 -9.50
C LEU A 790 -44.94 38.41 -9.51
N ALA A 791 -43.76 38.86 -9.92
CA ALA A 791 -43.43 40.28 -10.08
C ALA A 791 -44.22 40.94 -11.23
N ASP A 792 -44.51 40.19 -12.30
CA ASP A 792 -45.28 40.67 -13.45
C ASP A 792 -46.79 40.68 -13.15
N VAL A 793 -47.30 39.68 -12.41
CA VAL A 793 -48.69 39.64 -11.91
C VAL A 793 -48.94 40.70 -10.84
N THR A 794 -48.02 40.93 -9.91
CA THR A 794 -48.16 42.03 -8.93
C THR A 794 -48.07 43.39 -9.61
N ARG A 795 -47.18 43.58 -10.61
CA ARG A 795 -47.16 44.81 -11.42
C ARG A 795 -48.44 45.00 -12.23
N ALA A 796 -49.04 43.94 -12.76
CA ALA A 796 -50.34 44.00 -13.42
C ALA A 796 -51.47 44.37 -12.44
N ALA A 797 -51.50 43.80 -11.24
CA ALA A 797 -52.50 44.11 -10.21
C ALA A 797 -52.35 45.52 -9.59
N MET A 798 -51.13 46.07 -9.58
CA MET A 798 -50.83 47.46 -9.21
C MET A 798 -51.19 48.45 -10.33
N ASN A 799 -51.22 47.99 -11.59
CA ASN A 799 -51.55 48.79 -12.77
C ASN A 799 -53.01 48.60 -13.26
N ASP A 800 -53.81 47.77 -12.59
CA ASP A 800 -55.24 47.62 -12.89
C ASP A 800 -55.98 48.88 -12.37
N PRO A 801 -56.63 49.69 -13.23
CA PRO A 801 -57.24 50.97 -12.82
C PRO A 801 -58.45 50.82 -11.88
N ARG A 802 -58.74 49.61 -11.37
CA ARG A 802 -59.78 49.33 -10.36
C ARG A 802 -59.26 49.27 -8.92
N THR A 803 -57.96 49.11 -8.69
CA THR A 803 -57.37 49.11 -7.32
C THR A 803 -56.94 50.50 -6.85
N ALA A 804 -56.92 51.50 -7.73
CA ALA A 804 -56.59 52.91 -7.41
C ALA A 804 -57.73 53.70 -6.70
N CYS A 805 -58.77 53.02 -6.21
CA CYS A 805 -59.93 53.61 -5.53
C CYS A 805 -60.41 52.72 -4.37
N ALA A 806 -59.54 52.51 -3.38
CA ALA A 806 -59.83 51.87 -2.10
C ALA A 806 -58.98 52.52 -0.98
#